data_AF-A0A2N6JAF3-F1
#
_entry.id   AF-A0A2N6JAF3-F1
#
_cell.length_a   1.000
_cell.length_b   1.000
_cell.length_c   1.000
_cell.angle_alpha   90.00
_cell.angle_beta   90.00
_cell.angle_gamma   90.00
#
_symmetry.space_group_name_H-M   'P 1'
#
loop_
_entity.id
_entity.type
_entity.pdbx_description
1 polymer ?
#
loop_
_entity_poly.entity_id
_entity_poly.type
_entity_poly.pdbx_seq_one_letter_code
_entity_poly.pdbx_strand_id
1 'polypeptide(L)'
;MATSTGTISTSAGPLDVATLVSQLISAESQSQLTPLTTQASSYNTLISAYGSLKSALSTYQSAITGLSAASFSSQKSSVSNAGTGSNLTTDPFTADVNSDDSTKILAQKIKSEGVTSGTTFSAGDSLAIKIGTNSPTFITLKANSTLAGVRDAINASKAGVTASIVTDGSGDHLVLESNTGGTANTIKVTANNSLSRFAYDPSSSTPSTTTQIQAPRDATKAASGTYSVGVTQLAQTAKLSSASITPGSTFENGLLAIKTGTGSTTIIKPSTNSLAGIRDAINSSDAGVNATIVSDGTNDHLVLTAKDSGATNTIKVTGTADFAVFNSDPSGTVTTPNVSNSQLYTTGTLNLKVGDSTIAINPTANGSGDIDLTQVMTAINGAGAGVTASITNDGTNSRLVLTPNAANATAAISLAGSGDYSGLSVSGMGQLLKAQDAKLSIDGVTVTSPSNKVENVISGVTLNLSKVTTSADDFTLNISNDTTGLTSAANTFVSAYNTLAKAIASMTAQTPSTTLGQANTSAPLASESSVQTILTQLRNTLFSSVDGGNGINTLSDIGIGFQKDGTLALDATKLSTAATNNFAGIANLFAGTDPDTTNTTSSKNGIVTKLTTLMTNLLSDTGIIATKTNGLQASLKINQDRQTAVQTRLSNMKDAYTNQFNQLNITLASMQSTQSYLTQQLASLAKSS
;
A
#
# COMPACT_ATOMS: atom_id res chain seq x y z
N MET A 1 9.00 69.76 -22.98
CA MET A 1 8.04 70.87 -22.76
C MET A 1 7.31 71.10 -24.08
N ALA A 2 6.06 70.63 -24.19
CA ALA A 2 5.23 70.92 -25.35
C ALA A 2 4.49 72.24 -25.08
N THR A 3 4.78 73.25 -25.89
CA THR A 3 4.16 74.57 -25.82
C THR A 3 2.69 74.47 -26.23
N SER A 4 1.79 74.68 -25.27
CA SER A 4 0.36 74.85 -25.52
C SER A 4 0.14 76.12 -26.34
N THR A 5 -0.28 75.98 -27.59
CA THR A 5 -0.68 77.07 -28.49
C THR A 5 -2.20 77.24 -28.53
N GLY A 6 -2.87 77.07 -27.39
CA GLY A 6 -4.31 77.31 -27.28
C GLY A 6 -4.65 78.79 -27.45
N THR A 7 -5.01 79.20 -28.66
CA THR A 7 -5.70 80.47 -28.92
C THR A 7 -7.10 80.41 -28.33
N ILE A 8 -7.42 81.30 -27.39
CA ILE A 8 -8.78 81.52 -26.91
C ILE A 8 -9.57 82.15 -28.06
N SER A 9 -10.43 81.34 -28.69
CA SER A 9 -11.38 81.83 -29.70
C SER A 9 -12.43 82.72 -29.02
N THR A 10 -12.55 83.97 -29.47
CA THR A 10 -13.52 84.95 -29.00
C THR A 10 -14.89 84.84 -29.70
N SER A 11 -15.18 83.73 -30.39
CA SER A 11 -16.51 83.43 -30.92
C SER A 11 -17.22 82.44 -30.00
N ALA A 12 -17.77 82.93 -28.88
CA ALA A 12 -18.46 82.14 -27.88
C ALA A 12 -19.81 81.62 -28.41
N GLY A 13 -19.78 80.45 -29.06
CA GLY A 13 -20.90 79.51 -29.03
C GLY A 13 -21.06 78.87 -27.64
N PRO A 14 -22.16 78.14 -27.37
CA PRO A 14 -22.38 77.50 -26.08
C PRO A 14 -21.18 76.59 -25.73
N LEU A 15 -20.64 76.74 -24.53
CA LEU A 15 -19.51 75.93 -24.04
C LEU A 15 -19.87 74.43 -24.16
N ASP A 16 -18.97 73.63 -24.74
CA ASP A 16 -19.08 72.17 -24.72
C ASP A 16 -18.64 71.66 -23.33
N VAL A 17 -19.58 71.78 -22.39
CA VAL A 17 -19.39 71.39 -20.99
C VAL A 17 -19.01 69.91 -20.87
N ALA A 18 -19.52 69.06 -21.77
CA ALA A 18 -19.29 67.62 -21.71
C ALA A 18 -17.81 67.28 -21.99
N THR A 19 -17.22 67.84 -23.04
CA THR A 19 -15.82 67.57 -23.38
C THR A 19 -14.85 68.19 -22.39
N LEU A 20 -15.09 69.42 -21.93
CA LEU A 20 -14.22 70.11 -20.98
C LEU A 20 -14.17 69.40 -19.62
N VAL A 21 -15.33 69.03 -19.06
CA VAL A 21 -15.41 68.29 -17.79
C VAL A 21 -14.76 66.91 -17.95
N SER A 22 -14.99 66.23 -19.08
CA SER A 22 -14.37 64.93 -19.34
C SER A 22 -12.84 65.02 -19.39
N GLN A 23 -12.27 66.04 -20.03
CA GLN A 23 -10.82 66.25 -20.10
C GLN A 23 -10.22 66.56 -18.73
N LEU A 24 -10.86 67.44 -17.95
CA LEU A 24 -10.43 67.79 -16.58
C LEU A 24 -10.45 66.58 -15.65
N ILE A 25 -11.55 65.82 -15.65
CA ILE A 25 -11.67 64.62 -14.81
C ILE A 25 -10.71 63.52 -15.26
N SER A 26 -10.44 63.38 -16.55
CA SER A 26 -9.47 62.40 -17.06
C SER A 26 -8.04 62.72 -16.59
N ALA A 27 -7.63 63.99 -16.63
CA ALA A 27 -6.31 64.41 -16.15
C ALA A 27 -6.17 64.19 -14.63
N GLU A 28 -7.18 64.55 -13.84
CA GLU A 28 -7.17 64.34 -12.39
C GLU A 28 -7.20 62.85 -12.03
N SER A 29 -8.03 62.07 -12.73
CA SER A 29 -8.11 60.61 -12.61
C SER A 29 -6.75 59.98 -12.87
N GLN A 30 -6.06 60.40 -13.93
CA GLN A 30 -4.74 59.88 -14.25
C GLN A 30 -3.70 60.21 -13.16
N SER A 31 -3.74 61.41 -12.59
CA SER A 31 -2.81 61.82 -11.52
C SER A 31 -3.01 61.03 -10.22
N GLN A 32 -4.26 60.76 -9.83
CA GLN A 32 -4.57 60.11 -8.55
C GLN A 32 -4.64 58.58 -8.63
N LEU A 33 -5.23 58.02 -9.69
CA LEU A 33 -5.45 56.56 -9.79
C LEU A 33 -4.24 55.81 -10.34
N THR A 34 -3.42 56.41 -11.20
CA THR A 34 -2.21 55.75 -11.75
C THR A 34 -1.27 55.24 -10.66
N PRO A 35 -0.84 56.03 -9.65
CA PRO A 35 0.08 55.53 -8.62
C PRO A 35 -0.53 54.41 -7.78
N LEU A 36 -1.84 54.48 -7.47
CA LEU A 36 -2.54 53.43 -6.74
C LEU A 36 -2.65 52.14 -7.58
N THR A 37 -2.98 52.27 -8.86
CA THR A 37 -3.07 51.14 -9.80
C THR A 37 -1.71 50.45 -9.93
N THR A 38 -0.63 51.22 -10.10
CA THR A 38 0.74 50.69 -10.14
C THR A 38 1.12 49.96 -8.85
N GLN A 39 0.74 50.49 -7.68
CA GLN A 39 0.96 49.82 -6.39
C GLN A 39 0.17 48.50 -6.30
N ALA A 40 -1.11 48.49 -6.69
CA ALA A 40 -1.93 47.29 -6.71
C ALA A 40 -1.36 46.22 -7.65
N SER A 41 -0.89 46.60 -8.84
CA SER A 41 -0.20 45.70 -9.78
C SER A 41 1.08 45.14 -9.17
N SER A 42 1.86 45.95 -8.45
CA SER A 42 3.06 45.50 -7.73
C SER A 42 2.74 44.46 -6.65
N TYR A 43 1.72 44.72 -5.80
CA TYR A 43 1.28 43.75 -4.80
C TYR A 43 0.78 42.44 -5.43
N ASN A 44 0.00 42.50 -6.51
CA ASN A 44 -0.46 41.29 -7.22
C ASN A 44 0.71 40.48 -7.81
N THR A 45 1.71 41.17 -8.36
CA THR A 45 2.92 40.54 -8.90
C THR A 45 3.69 39.83 -7.78
N LEU A 46 3.87 40.49 -6.62
CA LEU A 46 4.52 39.89 -5.46
C LEU A 46 3.73 38.69 -4.91
N ILE A 47 2.40 38.81 -4.77
CA ILE A 47 1.54 37.70 -4.32
C ILE A 47 1.69 36.47 -5.23
N SER A 48 1.66 36.70 -6.55
CA SER A 48 1.83 35.63 -7.55
C SER A 48 3.22 34.99 -7.47
N ALA A 49 4.26 35.82 -7.27
CA ALA A 49 5.62 35.34 -7.10
C ALA A 49 5.79 34.54 -5.79
N TYR A 50 5.22 34.98 -4.67
CA TYR A 50 5.20 34.18 -3.43
C TYR A 50 4.41 32.88 -3.58
N GLY A 51 3.32 32.86 -4.34
CA GLY A 51 2.58 31.64 -4.67
C GLY A 51 3.42 30.64 -5.48
N SER A 52 4.19 31.14 -6.45
CA SER A 52 5.13 30.33 -7.23
C SER A 52 6.29 29.80 -6.36
N LEU A 53 6.79 30.61 -5.42
CA LEU A 53 7.81 30.19 -4.46
C LEU A 53 7.28 29.11 -3.52
N LYS A 54 6.06 29.28 -3.00
CA LYS A 54 5.37 28.28 -2.18
C LYS A 54 5.25 26.96 -2.94
N SER A 55 4.87 27.03 -4.21
CA SER A 55 4.73 25.84 -5.08
C SER A 55 6.08 25.15 -5.29
N ALA A 56 7.15 25.90 -5.59
CA ALA A 56 8.49 25.34 -5.75
C ALA A 56 9.01 24.66 -4.47
N LEU A 57 8.79 25.28 -3.30
CA LEU A 57 9.15 24.71 -2.00
C LEU A 57 8.31 23.48 -1.65
N SER A 58 7.02 23.47 -1.99
CA SER A 58 6.14 22.31 -1.81
C SER A 58 6.57 21.12 -2.69
N THR A 59 6.97 21.39 -3.93
CA THR A 59 7.54 20.36 -4.82
C THR A 59 8.84 19.80 -4.25
N TYR A 60 9.73 20.68 -3.75
CA TYR A 60 10.96 20.25 -3.08
C TYR A 60 10.66 19.42 -1.83
N GLN A 61 9.74 19.87 -0.97
CA GLN A 61 9.28 19.13 0.21
C GLN A 61 8.81 17.72 -0.17
N SER A 62 7.95 17.61 -1.19
CA SER A 62 7.45 16.32 -1.66
C SER A 62 8.57 15.40 -2.12
N ALA A 63 9.52 15.94 -2.90
CA ALA A 63 10.67 15.19 -3.41
C ALA A 63 11.58 14.69 -2.27
N ILE A 64 11.85 15.50 -1.25
CA ILE A 64 12.68 15.08 -0.11
C ILE A 64 11.93 14.12 0.83
N THR A 65 10.62 14.24 0.99
CA THR A 65 9.83 13.29 1.82
C THR A 65 9.78 11.89 1.22
N GLY A 66 9.94 11.77 -0.11
CA GLY A 66 10.08 10.47 -0.78
C GLY A 66 11.41 9.77 -0.53
N LEU A 67 12.43 10.48 -0.02
CA LEU A 67 13.75 9.94 0.27
C LEU A 67 13.80 9.45 1.73
N SER A 68 13.56 8.16 1.94
CA SER A 68 13.50 7.55 3.28
C SER A 68 14.85 6.95 3.71
N ALA A 69 14.96 6.52 4.97
CA ALA A 69 16.09 5.71 5.45
C ALA A 69 16.33 4.46 4.61
N ALA A 70 15.27 3.86 4.05
CA ALA A 70 15.38 2.70 3.18
C ALA A 70 16.07 3.05 1.85
N SER A 71 15.86 4.25 1.32
CA SER A 71 16.48 4.74 0.08
C SER A 71 18.01 4.83 0.16
N PHE A 72 18.57 4.95 1.37
CA PHE A 72 20.01 5.09 1.60
C PHE A 72 20.63 3.92 2.37
N SER A 73 19.84 2.91 2.75
CA SER A 73 20.32 1.77 3.55
C SER A 73 19.89 0.41 3.00
N SER A 74 19.38 0.38 1.77
CA SER A 74 18.97 -0.85 1.08
C SER A 74 20.15 -1.78 0.84
N GLN A 75 19.84 -3.07 0.84
CA GLN A 75 20.72 -4.10 0.35
C GLN A 75 20.10 -4.68 -0.92
N LYS A 76 20.93 -5.28 -1.76
CA LYS A 76 20.52 -6.00 -2.94
C LYS A 76 21.04 -7.43 -2.87
N SER A 77 20.34 -8.31 -3.55
CA SER A 77 20.86 -9.61 -3.95
C SER A 77 21.38 -9.56 -5.38
N SER A 78 22.25 -10.50 -5.69
CA SER A 78 22.49 -10.95 -7.05
C SER A 78 22.72 -12.45 -7.03
N VAL A 79 22.17 -13.15 -8.01
CA VAL A 79 22.42 -14.57 -8.22
C VAL A 79 23.43 -14.71 -9.34
N SER A 80 24.39 -15.60 -9.18
CA SER A 80 25.39 -15.92 -10.21
C SER A 80 25.59 -17.42 -10.30
N ASN A 81 25.70 -17.96 -11.51
CA ASN A 81 26.05 -19.35 -11.76
C ASN A 81 27.55 -19.45 -12.09
N ALA A 82 28.32 -20.15 -11.25
CA ALA A 82 29.70 -20.52 -11.54
C ALA A 82 29.84 -21.97 -12.04
N GLY A 83 28.72 -22.70 -12.13
CA GLY A 83 28.66 -24.09 -12.56
C GLY A 83 28.80 -24.28 -14.07
N THR A 84 29.07 -25.52 -14.46
CA THR A 84 29.20 -25.92 -15.88
C THR A 84 27.86 -26.36 -16.49
N GLY A 85 26.77 -26.33 -15.71
CA GLY A 85 25.44 -26.71 -16.14
C GLY A 85 24.87 -25.75 -17.20
N SER A 86 24.73 -26.25 -18.42
CA SER A 86 24.36 -25.45 -19.60
C SER A 86 22.84 -25.31 -19.86
N ASN A 87 21.98 -25.89 -19.01
CA ASN A 87 20.56 -26.07 -19.31
C ASN A 87 19.60 -25.03 -18.68
N LEU A 88 20.11 -24.10 -17.86
CA LEU A 88 19.29 -23.05 -17.24
C LEU A 88 19.56 -21.71 -17.93
N THR A 89 18.63 -21.29 -18.80
CA THR A 89 18.67 -19.97 -19.48
C THR A 89 18.19 -18.81 -18.61
N THR A 90 17.70 -19.10 -17.40
CA THR A 90 17.27 -18.12 -16.40
C THR A 90 17.66 -18.61 -15.00
N ASP A 91 17.79 -17.69 -14.05
CA ASP A 91 18.09 -18.04 -12.66
C ASP A 91 17.01 -18.96 -12.07
N PRO A 92 17.39 -20.00 -11.31
CA PRO A 92 16.46 -20.97 -10.72
C PRO A 92 15.72 -20.41 -9.49
N PHE A 93 16.21 -19.32 -8.92
CA PHE A 93 15.56 -18.59 -7.83
C PHE A 93 15.88 -17.10 -7.89
N THR A 94 15.04 -16.28 -7.27
CA THR A 94 15.37 -14.90 -6.93
C THR A 94 15.47 -14.77 -5.42
N ALA A 95 16.18 -13.74 -4.96
CA ALA A 95 16.29 -13.42 -3.55
C ALA A 95 15.83 -11.99 -3.32
N ASP A 96 14.76 -11.86 -2.57
CA ASP A 96 14.21 -10.59 -2.14
C ASP A 96 14.86 -10.20 -0.82
N VAL A 97 15.75 -9.20 -0.87
CA VAL A 97 16.52 -8.73 0.30
C VAL A 97 15.80 -7.54 0.88
N ASN A 98 15.37 -7.66 2.13
CA ASN A 98 14.71 -6.57 2.85
C ASN A 98 13.50 -5.94 2.12
N SER A 99 12.89 -6.64 1.14
CA SER A 99 11.87 -6.07 0.22
C SER A 99 10.42 -6.48 0.51
N ASP A 100 10.19 -7.27 1.56
CA ASP A 100 8.86 -7.80 1.90
C ASP A 100 8.38 -7.33 3.28
N ASP A 101 7.06 -7.31 3.52
CA ASP A 101 6.40 -6.94 4.79
C ASP A 101 6.88 -7.77 5.99
N SER A 102 7.58 -8.87 5.73
CA SER A 102 8.29 -9.73 6.67
C SER A 102 9.58 -9.10 7.26
N THR A 103 10.02 -7.93 6.79
CA THR A 103 11.14 -7.16 7.40
C THR A 103 10.71 -5.87 8.08
N LYS A 104 9.40 -5.57 8.08
CA LYS A 104 8.84 -4.50 8.90
C LYS A 104 9.06 -4.84 10.37
N ILE A 105 9.41 -3.81 11.13
CA ILE A 105 9.22 -3.83 12.58
C ILE A 105 7.72 -4.07 12.81
N LEU A 106 7.33 -5.30 13.17
CA LEU A 106 5.94 -5.64 13.41
C LEU A 106 5.65 -5.48 14.89
N ALA A 107 4.56 -4.77 15.18
CA ALA A 107 3.95 -4.73 16.50
C ALA A 107 3.29 -6.07 16.82
N GLN A 108 3.36 -6.48 18.09
CA GLN A 108 2.54 -7.59 18.54
C GLN A 108 1.06 -7.18 18.47
N LYS A 109 0.22 -8.08 17.96
CA LYS A 109 -1.23 -7.96 17.99
C LYS A 109 -1.84 -9.15 18.71
N ILE A 110 -2.69 -8.87 19.68
CA ILE A 110 -3.44 -9.89 20.43
C ILE A 110 -4.94 -9.64 20.26
N LYS A 111 -5.72 -10.72 20.25
CA LYS A 111 -7.17 -10.72 20.07
C LYS A 111 -7.82 -11.52 21.20
N SER A 112 -8.80 -10.93 21.86
CA SER A 112 -9.59 -11.61 22.90
C SER A 112 -10.51 -12.68 22.33
N GLU A 113 -11.11 -13.50 23.19
CA GLU A 113 -12.32 -14.25 22.82
C GLU A 113 -13.47 -13.31 22.44
N GLY A 114 -14.50 -13.87 21.79
CA GLY A 114 -15.69 -13.14 21.39
C GLY A 114 -16.55 -12.78 22.61
N VAL A 115 -16.88 -11.49 22.72
CA VAL A 115 -17.79 -10.98 23.75
C VAL A 115 -19.15 -10.72 23.09
N THR A 116 -20.22 -11.24 23.68
CA THR A 116 -21.58 -10.97 23.17
C THR A 116 -21.85 -9.46 23.15
N SER A 117 -22.36 -8.97 22.02
CA SER A 117 -22.62 -7.54 21.85
C SER A 117 -23.60 -7.02 22.92
N GLY A 118 -23.30 -5.86 23.49
CA GLY A 118 -24.07 -5.28 24.60
C GLY A 118 -23.64 -5.74 26.00
N THR A 119 -22.64 -6.61 26.15
CA THR A 119 -22.06 -6.95 27.46
C THR A 119 -21.52 -5.70 28.17
N THR A 120 -21.91 -5.50 29.43
CA THR A 120 -21.43 -4.39 30.28
C THR A 120 -20.45 -4.87 31.35
N PHE A 121 -19.43 -4.06 31.62
CA PHE A 121 -18.41 -4.27 32.63
C PHE A 121 -18.62 -3.33 33.82
N SER A 122 -18.36 -3.81 35.04
CA SER A 122 -18.71 -3.14 36.30
C SER A 122 -17.68 -2.09 36.72
N ALA A 123 -18.11 -1.13 37.55
CA ALA A 123 -17.18 -0.23 38.24
C ALA A 123 -16.29 -1.01 39.21
N GLY A 124 -14.97 -0.81 39.12
CA GLY A 124 -13.97 -1.55 39.91
C GLY A 124 -13.24 -2.64 39.12
N ASP A 125 -13.71 -2.96 37.91
CA ASP A 125 -12.95 -3.78 36.98
C ASP A 125 -11.77 -2.96 36.45
N SER A 126 -10.57 -3.56 36.48
CA SER A 126 -9.31 -2.92 36.17
C SER A 126 -8.44 -3.76 35.24
N LEU A 127 -7.70 -3.06 34.40
CA LEU A 127 -6.75 -3.62 33.45
C LEU A 127 -5.38 -2.96 33.68
N ALA A 128 -4.31 -3.74 33.66
CA ALA A 128 -2.95 -3.25 33.64
C ALA A 128 -2.27 -3.75 32.37
N ILE A 129 -1.83 -2.81 31.53
CA ILE A 129 -1.12 -3.11 30.27
C ILE A 129 0.35 -2.76 30.44
N LYS A 130 1.22 -3.72 30.12
CA LYS A 130 2.68 -3.56 30.11
C LYS A 130 3.21 -3.86 28.71
N ILE A 131 4.12 -3.02 28.23
CA ILE A 131 4.83 -3.20 26.95
C ILE A 131 6.32 -3.44 27.23
N GLY A 132 6.83 -4.60 26.84
CA GLY A 132 8.23 -4.97 27.03
C GLY A 132 8.68 -4.86 28.48
N THR A 133 9.70 -4.05 28.73
CA THR A 133 10.25 -3.79 30.08
C THR A 133 9.62 -2.57 30.77
N ASN A 134 8.71 -1.84 30.12
CA ASN A 134 8.11 -0.62 30.66
C ASN A 134 7.28 -0.88 31.92
N SER A 135 7.04 0.16 32.71
CA SER A 135 6.12 0.10 33.85
C SER A 135 4.67 -0.16 33.38
N PRO A 136 3.89 -0.99 34.09
CA PRO A 136 2.49 -1.24 33.73
C PRO A 136 1.65 0.03 33.88
N THR A 137 0.80 0.30 32.88
CA THR A 137 -0.20 1.37 32.93
C THR A 137 -1.51 0.80 33.42
N PHE A 138 -2.04 1.35 34.51
CA PHE A 138 -3.31 0.92 35.12
C PHE A 138 -4.49 1.70 34.54
N ILE A 139 -5.55 0.98 34.21
CA ILE A 139 -6.76 1.49 33.56
C ILE A 139 -7.93 1.01 34.41
N THR A 140 -8.71 1.96 34.93
CA THR A 140 -9.92 1.66 35.71
C THR A 140 -11.14 2.07 34.90
N LEU A 141 -12.12 1.18 34.79
CA LEU A 141 -13.33 1.46 34.03
C LEU A 141 -14.35 2.27 34.85
N LYS A 142 -15.17 3.05 34.13
CA LYS A 142 -16.39 3.66 34.69
C LYS A 142 -17.51 2.60 34.78
N ALA A 143 -18.50 2.86 35.62
CA ALA A 143 -19.66 1.96 35.77
C ALA A 143 -20.36 1.70 34.42
N ASN A 144 -20.77 0.44 34.20
CA ASN A 144 -21.53 -0.01 33.02
C ASN A 144 -20.80 0.24 31.69
N SER A 145 -19.47 0.12 31.66
CA SER A 145 -18.70 0.29 30.43
C SER A 145 -19.01 -0.84 29.45
N THR A 146 -19.32 -0.53 28.20
CA THR A 146 -19.36 -1.54 27.11
C THR A 146 -17.95 -1.85 26.62
N LEU A 147 -17.79 -2.83 25.72
CA LEU A 147 -16.48 -3.10 25.10
C LEU A 147 -15.90 -1.86 24.39
N ALA A 148 -16.77 -1.01 23.82
CA ALA A 148 -16.37 0.29 23.27
C ALA A 148 -15.81 1.22 24.37
N GLY A 149 -16.42 1.24 25.55
CA GLY A 149 -15.89 1.94 26.70
C GLY A 149 -14.52 1.42 27.16
N VAL A 150 -14.30 0.11 27.10
CA VAL A 150 -12.99 -0.50 27.39
C VAL A 150 -11.93 -0.05 26.38
N ARG A 151 -12.24 -0.13 25.08
CA ARG A 151 -11.39 0.36 23.99
C ARG A 151 -11.01 1.82 24.18
N ASP A 152 -12.00 2.67 24.43
CA ASP A 152 -11.80 4.11 24.56
C ASP A 152 -10.97 4.46 25.81
N ALA A 153 -11.17 3.74 26.91
CA ALA A 153 -10.36 3.89 28.11
C ALA A 153 -8.88 3.51 27.88
N ILE A 154 -8.62 2.42 27.14
CA ILE A 154 -7.25 2.00 26.78
C ILE A 154 -6.58 3.03 25.85
N ASN A 155 -7.30 3.51 24.83
CA ASN A 155 -6.76 4.51 23.91
C ASN A 155 -6.50 5.85 24.60
N ALA A 156 -7.37 6.25 25.54
CA ALA A 156 -7.19 7.47 26.33
C ALA A 156 -6.03 7.38 27.33
N SER A 157 -5.72 6.19 27.85
CA SER A 157 -4.66 6.00 28.85
C SER A 157 -3.24 6.06 28.26
N LYS A 158 -3.11 6.03 26.92
CA LYS A 158 -1.81 6.02 26.21
C LYS A 158 -0.86 4.92 26.71
N ALA A 159 -1.40 3.74 27.03
CA ALA A 159 -0.67 2.61 27.60
C ALA A 159 0.36 1.93 26.65
N GLY A 160 0.77 2.59 25.56
CA GLY A 160 1.66 2.03 24.55
C GLY A 160 1.01 1.04 23.57
N VAL A 161 -0.32 0.93 23.58
CA VAL A 161 -1.11 0.14 22.64
C VAL A 161 -2.23 0.97 22.01
N THR A 162 -2.70 0.52 20.85
CA THR A 162 -3.95 0.95 20.23
C THR A 162 -4.97 -0.18 20.36
N ALA A 163 -6.12 0.12 20.95
CA ALA A 163 -7.25 -0.77 21.07
C ALA A 163 -8.25 -0.53 19.94
N SER A 164 -8.74 -1.63 19.37
CA SER A 164 -9.81 -1.66 18.38
C SER A 164 -10.80 -2.79 18.68
N ILE A 165 -11.98 -2.73 18.06
CA ILE A 165 -12.99 -3.80 18.16
C ILE A 165 -13.19 -4.38 16.78
N VAL A 166 -13.13 -5.70 16.69
CA VAL A 166 -13.43 -6.46 15.48
C VAL A 166 -14.58 -7.40 15.82
N THR A 167 -15.64 -7.39 15.02
CA THR A 167 -16.80 -8.28 15.20
C THR A 167 -16.71 -9.42 14.21
N ASP A 168 -16.85 -10.66 14.67
CA ASP A 168 -16.97 -11.85 13.82
C ASP A 168 -18.14 -12.75 14.26
N GLY A 169 -18.27 -13.94 13.65
CA GLY A 169 -19.35 -14.89 13.96
C GLY A 169 -19.40 -15.40 15.41
N SER A 170 -18.37 -15.13 16.21
CA SER A 170 -18.28 -15.49 17.63
C SER A 170 -18.52 -14.31 18.59
N GLY A 171 -18.67 -13.08 18.10
CA GLY A 171 -18.98 -11.88 18.90
C GLY A 171 -18.04 -10.69 18.63
N ASP A 172 -18.04 -9.73 19.56
CA ASP A 172 -17.15 -8.56 19.54
C ASP A 172 -15.82 -8.89 20.22
N HIS A 173 -14.70 -8.69 19.52
CA HIS A 173 -13.36 -8.96 20.03
C HIS A 173 -12.62 -7.67 20.30
N LEU A 174 -11.94 -7.60 21.45
CA LEU A 174 -10.95 -6.57 21.71
C LEU A 174 -9.64 -6.97 21.05
N VAL A 175 -9.15 -6.13 20.14
CA VAL A 175 -7.84 -6.28 19.50
C VAL A 175 -6.93 -5.19 20.03
N LEU A 176 -5.80 -5.60 20.59
CA LEU A 176 -4.75 -4.70 21.06
C LEU A 176 -3.52 -4.85 20.16
N GLU A 177 -3.05 -3.73 19.64
CA GLU A 177 -1.83 -3.62 18.84
C GLU A 177 -0.82 -2.73 19.57
N SER A 178 0.43 -3.18 19.70
CA SER A 178 1.49 -2.33 20.27
C SER A 178 1.75 -1.13 19.36
N ASN A 179 1.93 0.06 19.93
CA ASN A 179 2.26 1.26 19.15
C ASN A 179 3.71 1.24 18.63
N THR A 180 4.53 0.34 19.17
CA THR A 180 5.93 0.12 18.78
C THR A 180 6.14 -1.36 18.44
N GLY A 181 6.70 -1.67 17.28
CA GLY A 181 7.07 -3.06 16.97
C GLY A 181 8.47 -3.45 17.42
N GLY A 182 8.85 -4.69 17.16
CA GLY A 182 10.13 -5.26 17.63
C GLY A 182 9.92 -6.28 18.73
N THR A 183 10.78 -7.31 18.79
CA THR A 183 10.63 -8.47 19.67
C THR A 183 10.63 -8.10 21.15
N ALA A 184 11.24 -6.96 21.50
CA ALA A 184 11.23 -6.40 22.86
C ALA A 184 9.87 -5.82 23.28
N ASN A 185 9.02 -5.42 22.33
CA ASN A 185 7.77 -4.69 22.58
C ASN A 185 6.56 -5.63 22.68
N THR A 186 6.66 -6.61 23.59
CA THR A 186 5.56 -7.55 23.87
C THR A 186 4.52 -6.95 24.81
N ILE A 187 3.24 -7.16 24.51
CA ILE A 187 2.07 -6.83 25.31
C ILE A 187 1.90 -7.89 26.40
N LYS A 188 1.78 -7.44 27.65
CA LYS A 188 1.25 -8.22 28.77
C LYS A 188 0.05 -7.49 29.35
N VAL A 189 -1.06 -8.20 29.49
CA VAL A 189 -2.32 -7.69 30.05
C VAL A 189 -2.63 -8.46 31.32
N THR A 190 -2.70 -7.75 32.44
CA THR A 190 -3.21 -8.27 33.70
C THR A 190 -4.57 -7.65 33.97
N ALA A 191 -5.54 -8.46 34.37
CA ALA A 191 -6.92 -8.02 34.50
C ALA A 191 -7.59 -8.74 35.69
N ASN A 192 -8.59 -8.10 36.31
CA ASN A 192 -9.38 -8.71 37.38
C ASN A 192 -10.86 -8.87 37.00
N ASN A 193 -11.60 -9.62 37.82
CA ASN A 193 -13.04 -9.78 37.73
C ASN A 193 -13.51 -10.16 36.31
N SER A 194 -14.47 -9.44 35.76
CA SER A 194 -15.06 -9.67 34.44
C SER A 194 -14.06 -9.43 33.30
N LEU A 195 -13.02 -8.61 33.51
CA LEU A 195 -11.98 -8.34 32.51
C LEU A 195 -10.89 -9.41 32.45
N SER A 196 -10.88 -10.38 33.37
CA SER A 196 -9.93 -11.51 33.36
C SER A 196 -9.88 -12.25 32.02
N ARG A 197 -10.97 -12.24 31.25
CA ARG A 197 -11.07 -12.76 29.87
C ARG A 197 -10.10 -12.10 28.85
N PHE A 198 -9.62 -10.90 29.16
CA PHE A 198 -8.64 -10.14 28.36
C PHE A 198 -7.20 -10.32 28.84
N ALA A 199 -6.98 -11.11 29.90
CA ALA A 199 -5.64 -11.33 30.44
C ALA A 199 -4.77 -12.09 29.43
N TYR A 200 -3.54 -11.62 29.25
CA TYR A 200 -2.57 -12.20 28.33
C TYR A 200 -1.18 -12.05 28.93
N ASP A 201 -0.47 -13.17 29.13
CA ASP A 201 0.91 -13.18 29.59
C ASP A 201 1.74 -14.05 28.64
N PRO A 202 2.65 -13.47 27.84
CA PRO A 202 3.47 -14.21 26.88
C PRO A 202 4.47 -15.17 27.56
N SER A 203 4.68 -15.04 28.88
CA SER A 203 5.58 -15.89 29.67
C SER A 203 4.89 -17.01 30.45
N SER A 204 3.54 -17.05 30.44
CA SER A 204 2.79 -18.05 31.20
C SER A 204 2.52 -19.30 30.38
N SER A 205 2.69 -20.47 30.99
CA SER A 205 2.28 -21.77 30.42
C SER A 205 0.79 -22.06 30.64
N THR A 206 0.06 -21.20 31.34
CA THR A 206 -1.39 -21.34 31.54
C THR A 206 -2.15 -20.90 30.29
N PRO A 207 -3.12 -21.69 29.79
CA PRO A 207 -3.96 -21.30 28.66
C PRO A 207 -4.64 -19.95 28.92
N SER A 208 -4.47 -18.99 28.00
CA SER A 208 -5.20 -17.71 27.98
C SER A 208 -6.30 -17.77 26.92
N THR A 209 -7.44 -17.13 27.19
CA THR A 209 -8.54 -16.89 26.24
C THR A 209 -8.20 -15.82 25.20
N THR A 210 -7.16 -15.01 25.44
CA THR A 210 -6.63 -14.03 24.50
C THR A 210 -5.47 -14.65 23.73
N THR A 211 -5.55 -14.59 22.40
CA THR A 211 -4.56 -15.22 21.51
C THR A 211 -3.72 -14.18 20.80
N GLN A 212 -2.46 -14.52 20.56
CA GLN A 212 -1.60 -13.71 19.69
C GLN A 212 -1.96 -13.98 18.23
N ILE A 213 -2.41 -12.95 17.53
CA ILE A 213 -2.76 -13.02 16.12
C ILE A 213 -1.66 -12.41 15.21
N GLN A 214 -0.71 -11.68 15.80
CA GLN A 214 0.52 -11.25 15.14
C GLN A 214 1.67 -11.24 16.15
N ALA A 215 2.77 -11.94 15.83
CA ALA A 215 4.00 -11.91 16.63
C ALA A 215 4.79 -10.62 16.39
N PRO A 216 5.45 -10.06 17.42
CA PRO A 216 6.37 -8.96 17.23
C PRO A 216 7.63 -9.40 16.49
N ARG A 217 8.21 -8.51 15.67
CA ARG A 217 9.40 -8.78 14.84
C ARG A 217 10.32 -7.57 14.78
N ASP A 218 11.64 -7.77 14.86
CA ASP A 218 12.66 -6.73 14.64
C ASP A 218 12.98 -6.55 13.14
N ALA A 219 13.49 -5.37 12.75
CA ALA A 219 14.04 -5.14 11.42
C ALA A 219 15.38 -5.86 11.26
N THR A 220 15.37 -7.09 10.75
CA THR A 220 16.61 -7.81 10.45
C THR A 220 17.10 -7.41 9.07
N LYS A 221 18.11 -6.53 8.99
CA LYS A 221 18.92 -6.40 7.77
C LYS A 221 19.57 -7.76 7.48
N ALA A 222 19.56 -8.20 6.23
CA ALA A 222 20.32 -9.39 5.85
C ALA A 222 21.83 -9.18 6.09
N ALA A 223 22.52 -10.25 6.52
CA ALA A 223 23.97 -10.19 6.63
C ALA A 223 24.59 -10.20 5.23
N SER A 224 25.40 -9.18 4.93
CA SER A 224 26.15 -9.13 3.67
C SER A 224 27.09 -10.33 3.59
N GLY A 225 27.11 -11.00 2.44
CA GLY A 225 27.86 -12.23 2.26
C GLY A 225 27.40 -13.03 1.05
N THR A 226 28.12 -14.12 0.78
CA THR A 226 27.82 -15.06 -0.29
C THR A 226 27.32 -16.37 0.30
N TYR A 227 26.27 -16.93 -0.31
CA TYR A 227 25.66 -18.19 0.10
C TYR A 227 25.56 -19.09 -1.13
N SER A 228 26.01 -20.34 -1.03
CA SER A 228 25.77 -21.34 -2.09
C SER A 228 24.35 -21.88 -1.94
N VAL A 229 23.58 -21.87 -3.03
CA VAL A 229 22.16 -22.25 -3.02
C VAL A 229 21.90 -23.29 -4.09
N GLY A 230 21.42 -24.46 -3.68
CA GLY A 230 20.97 -25.53 -4.57
C GLY A 230 19.47 -25.80 -4.38
N VAL A 231 18.72 -25.98 -5.46
CA VAL A 231 17.28 -26.29 -5.40
C VAL A 231 17.05 -27.71 -5.93
N THR A 232 16.87 -28.67 -5.05
CA THR A 232 16.72 -30.08 -5.46
C THR A 232 15.27 -30.46 -5.78
N GLN A 233 14.30 -29.72 -5.26
CA GLN A 233 12.87 -29.99 -5.43
C GLN A 233 12.06 -28.71 -5.21
N LEU A 234 11.01 -28.51 -6.01
CA LEU A 234 10.01 -27.46 -5.79
C LEU A 234 8.83 -27.99 -4.99
N ALA A 235 8.21 -27.11 -4.20
CA ALA A 235 6.94 -27.38 -3.56
C ALA A 235 5.84 -27.52 -4.62
N GLN A 236 4.95 -28.51 -4.44
CA GLN A 236 3.81 -28.74 -5.32
C GLN A 236 2.51 -28.78 -4.51
N THR A 237 1.44 -28.27 -5.12
CA THR A 237 0.07 -28.37 -4.62
C THR A 237 -0.51 -29.75 -4.94
N ALA A 238 -1.35 -30.30 -4.05
CA ALA A 238 -2.14 -31.47 -4.41
C ALA A 238 -3.17 -31.13 -5.49
N LYS A 239 -3.33 -32.02 -6.48
CA LYS A 239 -4.34 -31.90 -7.53
C LYS A 239 -5.06 -33.22 -7.73
N LEU A 240 -6.38 -33.19 -7.68
CA LEU A 240 -7.26 -34.35 -7.87
C LEU A 240 -8.17 -34.14 -9.08
N SER A 241 -8.58 -35.23 -9.73
CA SER A 241 -9.58 -35.23 -10.80
C SER A 241 -10.62 -36.32 -10.55
N SER A 242 -11.90 -35.99 -10.69
CA SER A 242 -12.96 -36.99 -10.62
C SER A 242 -12.87 -37.99 -11.78
N ALA A 243 -13.55 -39.12 -11.63
CA ALA A 243 -13.94 -39.93 -12.78
C ALA A 243 -14.80 -39.10 -13.75
N SER A 244 -14.94 -39.59 -14.98
CA SER A 244 -15.74 -38.94 -16.03
C SER A 244 -17.21 -38.86 -15.61
N ILE A 245 -17.77 -37.65 -15.65
CA ILE A 245 -19.17 -37.36 -15.30
C ILE A 245 -19.90 -36.94 -16.58
N THR A 246 -21.00 -37.61 -16.90
CA THR A 246 -21.79 -37.26 -18.08
C THR A 246 -22.41 -35.86 -17.92
N PRO A 247 -22.34 -34.99 -18.96
CA PRO A 247 -22.93 -33.67 -18.89
C PRO A 247 -24.42 -33.72 -18.54
N GLY A 248 -24.85 -32.86 -17.61
CA GLY A 248 -26.23 -32.83 -17.12
C GLY A 248 -26.54 -33.78 -15.96
N SER A 249 -25.58 -34.55 -15.46
CA SER A 249 -25.74 -35.35 -14.24
C SER A 249 -26.13 -34.47 -13.05
N THR A 250 -27.08 -34.95 -12.24
CA THR A 250 -27.57 -34.26 -11.03
C THR A 250 -27.15 -34.98 -9.74
N PHE A 251 -26.94 -34.22 -8.67
CA PHE A 251 -26.47 -34.68 -7.35
C PHE A 251 -27.48 -34.26 -6.28
N GLU A 252 -28.50 -35.08 -6.08
CA GLU A 252 -29.71 -34.73 -5.33
C GLU A 252 -29.59 -35.07 -3.83
N ASN A 253 -28.81 -36.10 -3.49
CA ASN A 253 -28.70 -36.62 -2.14
C ASN A 253 -27.26 -36.75 -1.65
N GLY A 254 -27.07 -36.51 -0.35
CA GLY A 254 -25.81 -36.75 0.36
C GLY A 254 -25.13 -35.48 0.87
N LEU A 255 -23.92 -35.66 1.40
CA LEU A 255 -23.06 -34.60 1.91
C LEU A 255 -21.70 -34.71 1.22
N LEU A 256 -21.12 -33.56 0.88
CA LEU A 256 -19.75 -33.46 0.44
C LEU A 256 -18.93 -32.78 1.55
N ALA A 257 -17.80 -33.36 1.90
CA ALA A 257 -16.88 -32.82 2.88
C ALA A 257 -15.46 -32.85 2.32
N ILE A 258 -14.73 -31.75 2.50
CA ILE A 258 -13.35 -31.60 2.03
C ILE A 258 -12.48 -31.23 3.22
N LYS A 259 -11.35 -31.91 3.35
CA LYS A 259 -10.30 -31.58 4.31
C LYS A 259 -8.98 -31.40 3.57
N THR A 260 -8.34 -30.26 3.77
CA THR A 260 -6.99 -29.98 3.28
C THR A 260 -5.98 -30.04 4.40
N GLY A 261 -4.96 -30.89 4.23
CA GLY A 261 -3.91 -31.13 5.21
C GLY A 261 -4.41 -31.38 6.63
N THR A 262 -3.85 -30.64 7.59
CA THR A 262 -4.23 -30.71 9.00
C THR A 262 -5.44 -29.84 9.35
N GLY A 263 -5.99 -29.09 8.39
CA GLY A 263 -7.12 -28.20 8.59
C GLY A 263 -8.41 -28.91 9.00
N SER A 264 -9.40 -28.12 9.37
CA SER A 264 -10.74 -28.61 9.68
C SER A 264 -11.44 -29.15 8.43
N THR A 265 -12.26 -30.18 8.61
CA THR A 265 -13.14 -30.66 7.55
C THR A 265 -14.24 -29.64 7.30
N THR A 266 -14.34 -29.17 6.05
CA THR A 266 -15.39 -28.25 5.61
C THR A 266 -16.50 -29.05 4.94
N ILE A 267 -17.73 -28.88 5.42
CA ILE A 267 -18.92 -29.48 4.81
C ILE A 267 -19.42 -28.52 3.72
N ILE A 268 -19.58 -29.04 2.51
CA ILE A 268 -20.02 -28.31 1.32
C ILE A 268 -21.47 -28.62 1.06
N LYS A 269 -22.29 -27.57 0.93
CA LYS A 269 -23.69 -27.67 0.55
C LYS A 269 -23.94 -26.88 -0.74
N PRO A 270 -24.03 -27.56 -1.90
CA PRO A 270 -24.33 -26.90 -3.17
C PRO A 270 -25.67 -26.17 -3.16
N SER A 271 -25.74 -25.02 -3.85
CA SER A 271 -26.98 -24.26 -4.05
C SER A 271 -27.84 -24.82 -5.19
N THR A 272 -27.22 -25.56 -6.11
CA THR A 272 -27.89 -26.32 -7.17
C THR A 272 -27.28 -27.72 -7.24
N ASN A 273 -28.07 -28.68 -7.70
CA ASN A 273 -27.68 -30.08 -7.78
C ASN A 273 -26.86 -30.40 -9.04
N SER A 274 -26.26 -29.40 -9.67
CA SER A 274 -25.43 -29.55 -10.86
C SER A 274 -23.95 -29.63 -10.50
N LEU A 275 -23.11 -30.19 -11.39
CA LEU A 275 -21.65 -30.17 -11.22
C LEU A 275 -21.10 -28.73 -11.08
N ALA A 276 -21.70 -27.78 -11.80
CA ALA A 276 -21.39 -26.36 -11.67
C ALA A 276 -21.75 -25.82 -10.28
N GLY A 277 -22.91 -26.19 -9.74
CA GLY A 277 -23.31 -25.86 -8.37
C GLY A 277 -22.36 -26.40 -7.32
N ILE A 278 -21.83 -27.61 -7.52
CA ILE A 278 -20.81 -28.20 -6.65
C ILE A 278 -19.51 -27.38 -6.71
N ARG A 279 -19.00 -27.12 -7.92
CA ARG A 279 -17.81 -26.28 -8.13
C ARG A 279 -17.94 -24.94 -7.44
N ASP A 280 -19.06 -24.25 -7.65
CA ASP A 280 -19.28 -22.90 -7.13
C ASP A 280 -19.40 -22.90 -5.60
N ALA A 281 -20.03 -23.93 -5.02
CA ALA A 281 -20.09 -24.10 -3.57
C ALA A 281 -18.73 -24.41 -2.94
N ILE A 282 -17.88 -25.22 -3.60
CA ILE A 282 -16.51 -25.46 -3.15
C ILE A 282 -15.71 -24.15 -3.20
N ASN A 283 -15.77 -23.41 -4.32
CA ASN A 283 -15.03 -22.16 -4.48
C ASN A 283 -15.49 -21.04 -3.53
N SER A 284 -16.76 -21.06 -3.13
CA SER A 284 -17.31 -20.13 -2.13
C SER A 284 -17.06 -20.57 -0.69
N SER A 285 -16.43 -21.72 -0.47
CA SER A 285 -16.11 -22.26 0.86
C SER A 285 -14.64 -22.05 1.24
N ASP A 286 -14.37 -22.14 2.54
CA ASP A 286 -13.01 -22.11 3.11
C ASP A 286 -12.33 -23.50 3.11
N ALA A 287 -12.75 -24.41 2.23
CA ALA A 287 -12.26 -25.79 2.17
C ALA A 287 -10.78 -25.95 1.71
N GLY A 288 -10.02 -24.86 1.60
CA GLY A 288 -8.59 -24.91 1.23
C GLY A 288 -8.28 -25.33 -0.21
N VAL A 289 -9.28 -25.49 -1.08
CA VAL A 289 -9.12 -25.87 -2.49
C VAL A 289 -9.78 -24.88 -3.45
N ASN A 290 -9.35 -24.89 -4.70
CA ASN A 290 -10.04 -24.34 -5.85
C ASN A 290 -10.60 -25.49 -6.71
N ALA A 291 -11.86 -25.38 -7.11
CA ALA A 291 -12.55 -26.31 -7.96
C ALA A 291 -12.73 -25.75 -9.38
N THR A 292 -12.45 -26.59 -10.37
CA THR A 292 -12.65 -26.28 -11.80
C THR A 292 -13.31 -27.47 -12.47
N ILE A 293 -14.13 -27.20 -13.49
CA ILE A 293 -14.66 -28.26 -14.37
C ILE A 293 -13.83 -28.28 -15.64
N VAL A 294 -13.28 -29.44 -15.99
CA VAL A 294 -12.54 -29.68 -17.22
C VAL A 294 -13.32 -30.68 -18.06
N SER A 295 -13.65 -30.33 -19.30
CA SER A 295 -14.29 -31.24 -20.23
C SER A 295 -13.24 -31.96 -21.08
N ASP A 296 -13.39 -33.26 -21.27
CA ASP A 296 -12.58 -34.07 -22.19
C ASP A 296 -13.16 -34.09 -23.63
N GLY A 297 -14.25 -33.35 -23.86
CA GLY A 297 -15.01 -33.31 -25.12
C GLY A 297 -16.23 -34.24 -25.14
N THR A 298 -16.31 -35.21 -24.22
CA THR A 298 -17.44 -36.15 -24.08
C THR A 298 -18.05 -36.07 -22.68
N ASN A 299 -17.22 -35.99 -21.65
CA ASN A 299 -17.58 -35.94 -20.24
C ASN A 299 -16.88 -34.77 -19.54
N ASP A 300 -17.38 -34.46 -18.34
CA ASP A 300 -16.85 -33.44 -17.47
C ASP A 300 -16.10 -34.08 -16.28
N HIS A 301 -15.05 -33.40 -15.82
CA HIS A 301 -14.28 -33.76 -14.64
C HIS A 301 -14.25 -32.60 -13.66
N LEU A 302 -14.56 -32.89 -12.39
CA LEU A 302 -14.28 -31.97 -11.30
C LEU A 302 -12.81 -32.09 -10.91
N VAL A 303 -12.06 -31.02 -11.12
CA VAL A 303 -10.65 -30.91 -10.76
C VAL A 303 -10.53 -30.05 -9.51
N LEU A 304 -9.94 -30.61 -8.46
CA LEU A 304 -9.65 -29.90 -7.22
C LEU A 304 -8.16 -29.64 -7.11
N THR A 305 -7.78 -28.39 -6.85
CA THR A 305 -6.39 -27.99 -6.63
C THR A 305 -6.27 -27.35 -5.25
N ALA A 306 -5.33 -27.81 -4.42
CA ALA A 306 -5.06 -27.19 -3.13
C ALA A 306 -4.60 -25.74 -3.33
N LYS A 307 -5.07 -24.82 -2.49
CA LYS A 307 -4.66 -23.41 -2.53
C LYS A 307 -3.18 -23.25 -2.14
N ASP A 308 -2.71 -24.08 -1.21
CA ASP A 308 -1.35 -24.06 -0.71
C ASP A 308 -0.56 -25.30 -1.18
N SER A 309 0.72 -25.09 -1.48
CA SER A 309 1.70 -26.15 -1.75
C SER A 309 2.23 -26.78 -0.47
N GLY A 310 2.95 -27.89 -0.57
CA GLY A 310 3.63 -28.52 0.57
C GLY A 310 3.08 -29.91 0.86
N ALA A 311 3.91 -30.77 1.42
CA ALA A 311 3.63 -32.19 1.62
C ALA A 311 2.45 -32.44 2.56
N THR A 312 2.20 -31.52 3.50
CA THR A 312 1.05 -31.60 4.41
C THR A 312 -0.26 -31.21 3.74
N ASN A 313 -0.25 -30.38 2.69
CA ASN A 313 -1.42 -29.84 2.01
C ASN A 313 -2.06 -30.83 1.02
N THR A 314 -2.29 -32.04 1.52
CA THR A 314 -3.05 -33.10 0.83
C THR A 314 -4.54 -32.79 0.81
N ILE A 315 -5.29 -33.39 -0.11
CA ILE A 315 -6.75 -33.22 -0.21
C ILE A 315 -7.42 -34.55 0.11
N LYS A 316 -8.28 -34.56 1.13
CA LYS A 316 -9.21 -35.63 1.41
C LYS A 316 -10.63 -35.17 1.07
N VAL A 317 -11.34 -35.98 0.29
CA VAL A 317 -12.73 -35.71 -0.07
C VAL A 317 -13.58 -36.86 0.43
N THR A 318 -14.68 -36.54 1.08
CA THR A 318 -15.65 -37.52 1.60
C THR A 318 -17.04 -37.08 1.16
N GLY A 319 -17.58 -37.79 0.19
CA GLY A 319 -18.93 -37.72 -0.31
C GLY A 319 -19.77 -38.91 0.12
N THR A 320 -21.04 -38.68 0.41
CA THR A 320 -22.05 -39.73 0.63
C THR A 320 -23.10 -39.71 -0.48
N ALA A 321 -23.80 -40.83 -0.68
CA ALA A 321 -24.80 -41.00 -1.73
C ALA A 321 -24.27 -40.54 -3.10
N ASP A 322 -24.91 -39.56 -3.75
CA ASP A 322 -24.56 -39.12 -5.10
C ASP A 322 -23.17 -38.45 -5.15
N PHE A 323 -22.69 -37.93 -4.02
CA PHE A 323 -21.36 -37.31 -3.91
C PHE A 323 -20.23 -38.33 -3.75
N ALA A 324 -20.52 -39.62 -3.56
CA ALA A 324 -19.50 -40.65 -3.37
C ALA A 324 -18.55 -40.79 -4.57
N VAL A 325 -18.97 -40.33 -5.76
CA VAL A 325 -18.11 -40.24 -6.95
C VAL A 325 -16.86 -39.38 -6.75
N PHE A 326 -16.91 -38.42 -5.80
CA PHE A 326 -15.81 -37.51 -5.49
C PHE A 326 -14.93 -37.97 -4.33
N ASN A 327 -15.14 -39.16 -3.76
CA ASN A 327 -14.31 -39.63 -2.65
C ASN A 327 -12.82 -39.63 -3.02
N SER A 328 -11.96 -39.27 -2.08
CA SER A 328 -10.52 -39.32 -2.28
C SER A 328 -9.83 -39.43 -0.93
N ASP A 329 -8.88 -40.35 -0.81
CA ASP A 329 -7.99 -40.43 0.34
C ASP A 329 -6.56 -40.03 -0.06
N PRO A 330 -5.86 -39.21 0.74
CA PRO A 330 -4.46 -38.85 0.50
C PRO A 330 -3.50 -40.04 0.33
N SER A 331 -3.84 -41.23 0.83
CA SER A 331 -3.08 -42.45 0.61
C SER A 331 -3.10 -42.94 -0.85
N GLY A 332 -4.02 -42.43 -1.67
CA GLY A 332 -4.28 -42.89 -3.03
C GLY A 332 -5.13 -44.15 -3.11
N THR A 333 -5.60 -44.70 -1.99
CA THR A 333 -6.44 -45.90 -1.96
C THR A 333 -7.93 -45.58 -2.08
N VAL A 334 -8.69 -46.46 -2.71
CA VAL A 334 -10.16 -46.41 -2.77
C VAL A 334 -10.72 -47.56 -1.96
N THR A 335 -11.55 -47.26 -0.97
CA THR A 335 -12.04 -48.25 0.01
C THR A 335 -13.55 -48.40 -0.08
N THR A 336 -14.04 -49.64 -0.25
CA THR A 336 -15.48 -49.93 -0.31
C THR A 336 -16.16 -49.69 1.05
N PRO A 337 -17.49 -49.53 1.07
CA PRO A 337 -18.26 -49.64 2.31
C PRO A 337 -18.00 -50.96 3.04
N ASN A 338 -18.29 -50.97 4.35
CA ASN A 338 -18.25 -52.18 5.17
C ASN A 338 -19.36 -53.14 4.73
N VAL A 339 -19.00 -54.41 4.55
CA VAL A 339 -19.92 -55.54 4.31
C VAL A 339 -19.75 -56.58 5.40
N SER A 340 -20.83 -57.31 5.71
CA SER A 340 -20.77 -58.39 6.71
C SER A 340 -19.74 -59.45 6.29
N ASN A 341 -19.01 -60.01 7.26
CA ASN A 341 -18.08 -61.12 7.02
C ASN A 341 -18.75 -62.37 6.44
N SER A 342 -20.07 -62.51 6.57
CA SER A 342 -20.86 -63.61 6.00
C SER A 342 -21.59 -63.25 4.70
N GLN A 343 -21.34 -62.08 4.12
CA GLN A 343 -21.96 -61.67 2.85
C GLN A 343 -21.48 -62.57 1.70
N LEU A 344 -22.44 -63.11 0.95
CA LEU A 344 -22.20 -63.88 -0.28
C LEU A 344 -22.59 -63.06 -1.51
N TYR A 345 -21.92 -63.32 -2.63
CA TYR A 345 -22.07 -62.59 -3.89
C TYR A 345 -22.50 -63.51 -5.04
N THR A 346 -23.78 -63.89 -5.06
CA THR A 346 -24.31 -64.92 -5.96
C THR A 346 -24.96 -64.36 -7.22
N THR A 347 -25.48 -63.13 -7.16
CA THR A 347 -26.20 -62.49 -8.26
C THR A 347 -25.71 -61.05 -8.50
N GLY A 348 -25.79 -60.62 -9.77
CA GLY A 348 -25.42 -59.27 -10.19
C GLY A 348 -24.10 -59.19 -10.96
N THR A 349 -23.65 -57.97 -11.20
CA THR A 349 -22.44 -57.64 -11.99
C THR A 349 -21.47 -56.83 -11.15
N LEU A 350 -20.18 -56.98 -11.41
CA LEU A 350 -19.13 -56.17 -10.81
C LEU A 350 -18.22 -55.62 -11.90
N ASN A 351 -18.13 -54.30 -12.01
CA ASN A 351 -17.34 -53.61 -13.02
C ASN A 351 -16.33 -52.70 -12.35
N LEU A 352 -15.05 -52.89 -12.67
CA LEU A 352 -13.96 -52.03 -12.21
C LEU A 352 -13.55 -51.11 -13.36
N LYS A 353 -13.61 -49.80 -13.13
CA LYS A 353 -13.11 -48.78 -14.04
C LYS A 353 -11.86 -48.12 -13.46
N VAL A 354 -10.79 -48.06 -14.26
CA VAL A 354 -9.53 -47.38 -13.94
C VAL A 354 -9.23 -46.42 -15.08
N GLY A 355 -9.27 -45.12 -14.78
CA GLY A 355 -9.32 -44.08 -15.80
C GLY A 355 -10.58 -44.26 -16.66
N ASP A 356 -10.41 -44.45 -17.96
CA ASP A 356 -11.51 -44.71 -18.91
C ASP A 356 -11.72 -46.19 -19.23
N SER A 357 -10.79 -47.06 -18.80
CA SER A 357 -10.87 -48.49 -19.06
C SER A 357 -11.83 -49.15 -18.09
N THR A 358 -12.84 -49.85 -18.60
CA THR A 358 -13.81 -50.62 -17.79
C THR A 358 -13.60 -52.11 -18.00
N ILE A 359 -13.49 -52.87 -16.91
CA ILE A 359 -13.27 -54.31 -16.90
C ILE A 359 -14.39 -54.97 -16.09
N ALA A 360 -15.03 -56.00 -16.64
CA ALA A 360 -15.95 -56.85 -15.89
C ALA A 360 -15.16 -57.82 -15.00
N ILE A 361 -15.46 -57.83 -13.71
CA ILE A 361 -14.88 -58.73 -12.72
C ILE A 361 -15.84 -59.89 -12.53
N ASN A 362 -15.36 -61.10 -12.79
CA ASN A 362 -16.16 -62.33 -12.70
C ASN A 362 -15.54 -63.27 -11.65
N PRO A 363 -15.90 -63.13 -10.36
CA PRO A 363 -15.40 -64.00 -9.31
C PRO A 363 -15.84 -65.45 -9.52
N THR A 364 -14.93 -66.39 -9.25
CA THR A 364 -15.23 -67.82 -9.26
C THR A 364 -15.50 -68.32 -7.84
N ALA A 365 -16.48 -69.21 -7.69
CA ALA A 365 -16.81 -69.82 -6.40
C ALA A 365 -15.61 -70.51 -5.74
N ASN A 366 -15.59 -70.49 -4.41
CA ASN A 366 -14.63 -71.24 -3.59
C ASN A 366 -14.95 -72.76 -3.61
N GLY A 367 -14.17 -73.55 -2.87
CA GLY A 367 -14.35 -75.01 -2.78
C GLY A 367 -15.69 -75.47 -2.19
N SER A 368 -16.45 -74.57 -1.56
CA SER A 368 -17.79 -74.81 -1.02
C SER A 368 -18.91 -74.40 -1.98
N GLY A 369 -18.59 -73.82 -3.14
CA GLY A 369 -19.57 -73.30 -4.10
C GLY A 369 -19.98 -71.84 -3.86
N ASP A 370 -19.41 -71.18 -2.86
CA ASP A 370 -19.77 -69.81 -2.45
C ASP A 370 -18.81 -68.76 -3.04
N ILE A 371 -19.31 -67.55 -3.28
CA ILE A 371 -18.47 -66.38 -3.62
C ILE A 371 -18.49 -65.43 -2.42
N ASP A 372 -17.39 -65.40 -1.69
CA ASP A 372 -17.14 -64.46 -0.59
C ASP A 372 -16.23 -63.30 -1.04
N LEU A 373 -15.95 -62.35 -0.14
CA LEU A 373 -15.12 -61.18 -0.44
C LEU A 373 -13.69 -61.56 -0.86
N THR A 374 -13.18 -62.71 -0.42
CA THR A 374 -11.85 -63.23 -0.81
C THR A 374 -11.82 -63.58 -2.28
N GLN A 375 -12.90 -64.18 -2.79
CA GLN A 375 -13.01 -64.50 -4.22
C GLN A 375 -13.18 -63.25 -5.08
N VAL A 376 -13.89 -62.24 -4.56
CA VAL A 376 -13.96 -60.92 -5.21
C VAL A 376 -12.58 -60.26 -5.28
N MET A 377 -11.84 -60.20 -4.17
CA MET A 377 -10.47 -59.68 -4.13
C MET A 377 -9.56 -60.41 -5.11
N THR A 378 -9.60 -61.75 -5.11
CA THR A 378 -8.77 -62.59 -5.99
C THR A 378 -9.09 -62.34 -7.46
N ALA A 379 -10.37 -62.19 -7.80
CA ALA A 379 -10.80 -61.88 -9.16
C ALA A 379 -10.32 -60.50 -9.62
N ILE A 380 -10.37 -59.49 -8.74
CA ILE A 380 -9.84 -58.15 -9.04
C ILE A 380 -8.33 -58.21 -9.29
N ASN A 381 -7.58 -58.88 -8.42
CA ASN A 381 -6.14 -59.03 -8.56
C ASN A 381 -5.74 -59.86 -9.79
N GLY A 382 -6.53 -60.88 -10.12
CA GLY A 382 -6.33 -61.72 -11.31
C GLY A 382 -6.69 -61.05 -12.63
N ALA A 383 -7.55 -60.03 -12.60
CA ALA A 383 -7.98 -59.30 -13.80
C ALA A 383 -6.87 -58.40 -14.40
N GLY A 384 -5.79 -58.14 -13.67
CA GLY A 384 -4.69 -57.29 -14.14
C GLY A 384 -5.12 -55.83 -14.40
N ALA A 385 -6.17 -55.36 -13.73
CA ALA A 385 -6.87 -54.11 -14.01
C ALA A 385 -6.11 -52.83 -13.62
N GLY A 386 -4.83 -52.91 -13.25
CA GLY A 386 -4.03 -51.75 -12.84
C GLY A 386 -4.18 -51.35 -11.37
N VAL A 387 -4.94 -52.12 -10.58
CA VAL A 387 -5.10 -51.97 -9.13
C VAL A 387 -4.79 -53.28 -8.41
N THR A 388 -4.35 -53.18 -7.16
CA THR A 388 -4.26 -54.29 -6.22
C THR A 388 -5.37 -54.16 -5.19
N ALA A 389 -6.22 -55.17 -5.08
CA ALA A 389 -7.23 -55.30 -4.04
C ALA A 389 -6.65 -56.02 -2.81
N SER A 390 -7.02 -55.54 -1.64
CA SER A 390 -6.77 -56.18 -0.35
C SER A 390 -8.01 -56.10 0.52
N ILE A 391 -8.14 -56.98 1.51
CA ILE A 391 -9.26 -56.97 2.46
C ILE A 391 -8.77 -56.43 3.80
N THR A 392 -9.53 -55.50 4.38
CA THR A 392 -9.39 -55.13 5.79
C THR A 392 -10.62 -55.61 6.55
N ASN A 393 -10.44 -56.26 7.70
CA ASN A 393 -11.50 -56.79 8.56
C ASN A 393 -11.42 -56.14 9.95
N ASP A 394 -12.54 -55.65 10.47
CA ASP A 394 -12.65 -55.02 11.79
C ASP A 394 -13.14 -55.98 12.90
N GLY A 395 -13.24 -57.26 12.58
CA GLY A 395 -13.78 -58.34 13.42
C GLY A 395 -15.20 -58.74 13.01
N THR A 396 -16.05 -57.75 12.68
CA THR A 396 -17.46 -57.97 12.32
C THR A 396 -17.76 -57.77 10.85
N ASN A 397 -17.06 -56.82 10.22
CA ASN A 397 -17.23 -56.45 8.83
C ASN A 397 -15.88 -56.44 8.12
N SER A 398 -15.96 -56.65 6.81
CA SER A 398 -14.83 -56.56 5.89
C SER A 398 -15.08 -55.47 4.85
N ARG A 399 -14.00 -54.96 4.27
CA ARG A 399 -14.04 -54.03 3.13
C ARG A 399 -12.87 -54.28 2.20
N LEU A 400 -13.07 -53.98 0.91
CA LEU A 400 -11.98 -53.98 -0.07
C LEU A 400 -11.28 -52.63 -0.07
N VAL A 401 -9.96 -52.68 -0.09
CA VAL A 401 -9.08 -51.53 -0.32
C VAL A 401 -8.39 -51.75 -1.65
N LEU A 402 -8.68 -50.87 -2.60
CA LEU A 402 -8.11 -50.85 -3.94
C LEU A 402 -6.96 -49.85 -3.97
N THR A 403 -5.76 -50.31 -4.30
CA THR A 403 -4.56 -49.49 -4.42
C THR A 403 -4.12 -49.46 -5.87
N PRO A 404 -4.10 -48.30 -6.56
CA PRO A 404 -3.55 -48.20 -7.90
C PRO A 404 -2.07 -48.58 -7.92
N ASN A 405 -1.63 -49.23 -8.99
CA ASN A 405 -0.21 -49.39 -9.24
C ASN A 405 0.43 -48.07 -9.72
N ALA A 406 1.76 -48.01 -9.78
CA ALA A 406 2.48 -46.78 -10.14
C ALA A 406 2.10 -46.22 -11.54
N ALA A 407 1.72 -47.08 -12.49
CA ALA A 407 1.29 -46.65 -13.83
C ALA A 407 -0.09 -45.99 -13.83
N ASN A 408 -0.92 -46.27 -12.82
CA ASN A 408 -2.29 -45.76 -12.69
C ASN A 408 -2.47 -44.86 -11.46
N ALA A 409 -1.38 -44.36 -10.86
CA ALA A 409 -1.43 -43.55 -9.64
C ALA A 409 -2.25 -42.26 -9.81
N THR A 410 -2.40 -41.77 -11.04
CA THR A 410 -3.16 -40.56 -11.37
C THR A 410 -4.59 -40.85 -11.83
N ALA A 411 -4.93 -42.11 -12.08
CA ALA A 411 -6.22 -42.51 -12.64
C ALA A 411 -7.31 -42.51 -11.56
N ALA A 412 -8.50 -42.02 -11.92
CA ALA A 412 -9.68 -42.22 -11.09
C ALA A 412 -10.08 -43.71 -11.09
N ILE A 413 -10.50 -44.24 -9.96
CA ILE A 413 -10.87 -45.64 -9.81
C ILE A 413 -12.33 -45.72 -9.37
N SER A 414 -13.12 -46.56 -10.01
CA SER A 414 -14.46 -46.88 -9.51
C SER A 414 -14.76 -48.36 -9.64
N LEU A 415 -15.42 -48.90 -8.63
CA LEU A 415 -15.97 -50.24 -8.61
C LEU A 415 -17.48 -50.08 -8.54
N ALA A 416 -18.21 -50.61 -9.52
CA ALA A 416 -19.65 -50.55 -9.60
C ALA A 416 -20.23 -51.96 -9.51
N GLY A 417 -21.01 -52.20 -8.46
CA GLY A 417 -21.68 -53.48 -8.21
C GLY A 417 -23.19 -53.37 -8.39
N SER A 418 -23.82 -54.41 -8.93
CA SER A 418 -25.27 -54.59 -8.96
C SER A 418 -25.67 -55.88 -8.22
N GLY A 419 -26.96 -56.02 -7.84
CA GLY A 419 -27.42 -57.18 -7.07
C GLY A 419 -26.69 -57.30 -5.73
N ASP A 420 -26.16 -58.49 -5.44
CA ASP A 420 -25.43 -58.77 -4.19
C ASP A 420 -24.13 -57.96 -4.09
N TYR A 421 -23.58 -57.50 -5.22
CA TYR A 421 -22.37 -56.67 -5.28
C TYR A 421 -22.62 -55.19 -4.96
N SER A 422 -23.88 -54.75 -4.83
CA SER A 422 -24.23 -53.34 -4.64
C SER A 422 -23.48 -52.67 -3.48
N GLY A 423 -23.26 -53.41 -2.38
CA GLY A 423 -22.52 -52.96 -1.20
C GLY A 423 -21.01 -52.74 -1.41
N LEU A 424 -20.45 -53.18 -2.55
CA LEU A 424 -19.06 -52.96 -2.92
C LEU A 424 -18.85 -51.73 -3.81
N SER A 425 -19.92 -51.00 -4.12
CA SER A 425 -19.82 -49.83 -5.01
C SER A 425 -19.03 -48.71 -4.35
N VAL A 426 -17.99 -48.24 -5.02
CA VAL A 426 -17.15 -47.13 -4.58
C VAL A 426 -16.57 -46.41 -5.80
N SER A 427 -16.33 -45.12 -5.67
CA SER A 427 -15.57 -44.35 -6.65
C SER A 427 -14.54 -43.49 -5.92
N GLY A 428 -13.47 -43.17 -6.61
CA GLY A 428 -12.34 -42.43 -6.09
C GLY A 428 -11.75 -41.49 -7.13
N MET A 429 -11.47 -40.25 -6.75
CA MET A 429 -10.74 -39.30 -7.59
C MET A 429 -9.31 -39.78 -7.83
N GLY A 430 -8.77 -39.49 -9.01
CA GLY A 430 -7.37 -39.73 -9.35
C GLY A 430 -6.46 -38.58 -8.91
N GLN A 431 -5.24 -38.89 -8.44
CA GLN A 431 -4.28 -37.90 -7.96
C GLN A 431 -3.35 -37.43 -9.10
N LEU A 432 -3.71 -36.33 -9.76
CA LEU A 432 -2.93 -35.75 -10.87
C LEU A 432 -1.59 -35.17 -10.41
N LEU A 433 -1.54 -34.56 -9.22
CA LEU A 433 -0.32 -34.03 -8.64
C LEU A 433 -0.30 -34.30 -7.13
N LYS A 434 0.84 -34.81 -6.65
CA LYS A 434 1.03 -35.07 -5.22
C LYS A 434 1.55 -33.81 -4.53
N ALA A 435 0.98 -33.50 -3.37
CA ALA A 435 1.50 -32.46 -2.48
C ALA A 435 2.93 -32.82 -2.05
N GLN A 436 3.86 -31.87 -2.16
CA GLN A 436 5.24 -32.05 -1.72
C GLN A 436 5.86 -30.72 -1.31
N ASP A 437 6.84 -30.78 -0.42
CA ASP A 437 7.62 -29.61 0.02
C ASP A 437 8.71 -29.27 -1.00
N ALA A 438 9.14 -28.00 -1.01
CA ALA A 438 10.38 -27.60 -1.63
C ALA A 438 11.56 -28.14 -0.80
N LYS A 439 12.63 -28.52 -1.49
CA LYS A 439 13.88 -28.96 -0.87
C LYS A 439 15.05 -28.24 -1.51
N LEU A 440 15.78 -27.50 -0.71
CA LEU A 440 16.93 -26.72 -1.12
C LEU A 440 18.12 -26.96 -0.18
N SER A 441 19.30 -26.55 -0.59
CA SER A 441 20.51 -26.54 0.23
C SER A 441 21.09 -25.14 0.29
N ILE A 442 21.45 -24.67 1.49
CA ILE A 442 22.17 -23.41 1.71
C ILE A 442 23.51 -23.76 2.36
N ASP A 443 24.62 -23.44 1.69
CA ASP A 443 25.97 -23.78 2.15
C ASP A 443 26.14 -25.27 2.52
N GLY A 444 25.48 -26.15 1.76
CA GLY A 444 25.47 -27.60 1.99
C GLY A 444 24.46 -28.10 3.03
N VAL A 445 23.78 -27.21 3.77
CA VAL A 445 22.74 -27.58 4.73
C VAL A 445 21.40 -27.72 4.01
N THR A 446 20.77 -28.88 4.14
CA THR A 446 19.45 -29.14 3.55
C THR A 446 18.36 -28.43 4.34
N VAL A 447 17.47 -27.76 3.62
CA VAL A 447 16.30 -27.05 4.13
C VAL A 447 15.07 -27.54 3.38
N THR A 448 13.96 -27.67 4.10
CA THR A 448 12.65 -28.01 3.52
C THR A 448 11.66 -26.88 3.80
N SER A 449 10.80 -26.58 2.83
CA SER A 449 9.77 -25.54 2.96
C SER A 449 8.46 -26.02 2.34
N PRO A 450 7.30 -25.77 2.96
CA PRO A 450 6.00 -26.06 2.34
C PRO A 450 5.71 -25.18 1.12
N SER A 451 6.44 -24.09 0.93
CA SER A 451 6.24 -23.13 -0.16
C SER A 451 7.51 -22.92 -0.99
N ASN A 452 7.31 -22.57 -2.27
CA ASN A 452 8.39 -22.06 -3.13
C ASN A 452 8.78 -20.61 -2.79
N LYS A 453 8.01 -19.92 -1.95
CA LYS A 453 8.42 -18.69 -1.27
C LYS A 453 9.01 -19.09 0.09
N VAL A 454 10.33 -19.18 0.14
CA VAL A 454 11.07 -19.67 1.30
C VAL A 454 11.56 -18.47 2.11
N GLU A 455 10.99 -18.32 3.29
CA GLU A 455 11.29 -17.20 4.20
C GLU A 455 12.17 -17.65 5.36
N ASN A 456 12.93 -16.72 5.94
CA ASN A 456 13.68 -16.89 7.19
C ASN A 456 14.76 -17.99 7.18
N VAL A 457 15.14 -18.50 6.01
CA VAL A 457 16.25 -19.45 5.88
C VAL A 457 17.59 -18.71 5.94
N ILE A 458 17.63 -17.51 5.37
CA ILE A 458 18.68 -16.52 5.60
C ILE A 458 17.97 -15.30 6.21
N SER A 459 18.46 -14.81 7.35
CA SER A 459 17.86 -13.64 8.03
C SER A 459 17.76 -12.46 7.07
N GLY A 460 16.58 -11.82 7.00
CA GLY A 460 16.33 -10.66 6.12
C GLY A 460 16.17 -11.00 4.62
N VAL A 461 16.09 -12.28 4.26
CA VAL A 461 15.96 -12.73 2.86
C VAL A 461 14.75 -13.64 2.68
N THR A 462 14.02 -13.39 1.59
CA THR A 462 13.03 -14.32 1.05
C THR A 462 13.57 -14.90 -0.26
N LEU A 463 13.64 -16.22 -0.39
CA LEU A 463 14.01 -16.90 -1.63
C LEU A 463 12.74 -17.32 -2.37
N ASN A 464 12.62 -16.93 -3.64
CA ASN A 464 11.54 -17.37 -4.51
C ASN A 464 12.08 -18.41 -5.49
N LEU A 465 11.71 -19.67 -5.28
CA LEU A 465 12.18 -20.81 -6.06
C LEU A 465 11.32 -20.98 -7.32
N SER A 466 11.97 -21.21 -8.45
CA SER A 466 11.29 -21.33 -9.75
C SER A 466 11.73 -22.55 -10.57
N LYS A 467 12.95 -23.06 -10.38
CA LYS A 467 13.48 -24.23 -11.08
C LYS A 467 14.34 -25.08 -10.15
N VAL A 468 14.41 -26.36 -10.46
CA VAL A 468 15.37 -27.27 -9.84
C VAL A 468 16.75 -27.12 -10.47
N THR A 469 17.79 -27.29 -9.66
CA THR A 469 19.20 -27.32 -10.04
C THR A 469 19.72 -28.75 -9.97
N THR A 470 20.82 -29.00 -10.66
CA THR A 470 21.57 -30.25 -10.69
C THR A 470 22.87 -30.11 -9.91
N SER A 471 23.55 -31.22 -9.61
CA SER A 471 24.84 -31.19 -8.91
C SER A 471 25.99 -30.56 -9.71
N ALA A 472 25.78 -30.26 -11.00
CA ALA A 472 26.74 -29.55 -11.84
C ALA A 472 26.53 -28.02 -11.85
N ASP A 473 25.42 -27.56 -11.27
CA ASP A 473 25.11 -26.15 -11.09
C ASP A 473 25.72 -25.65 -9.78
N ASP A 474 26.31 -24.46 -9.80
CA ASP A 474 26.89 -23.81 -8.62
C ASP A 474 26.36 -22.37 -8.54
N PHE A 475 25.12 -22.24 -8.06
CA PHE A 475 24.47 -20.95 -7.90
C PHE A 475 24.88 -20.32 -6.57
N THR A 476 25.47 -19.13 -6.66
CA THR A 476 25.80 -18.29 -5.50
C THR A 476 24.82 -17.14 -5.39
N LEU A 477 24.22 -16.98 -4.22
CA LEU A 477 23.50 -15.79 -3.81
C LEU A 477 24.48 -14.83 -3.13
N ASN A 478 24.69 -13.65 -3.71
CA ASN A 478 25.46 -12.58 -3.11
C ASN A 478 24.54 -11.50 -2.56
N ILE A 479 24.72 -11.15 -1.28
CA ILE A 479 24.00 -10.08 -0.58
C ILE A 479 24.99 -8.95 -0.30
N SER A 480 24.70 -7.77 -0.80
CA SER A 480 25.55 -6.60 -0.61
C SER A 480 24.74 -5.33 -0.41
N ASN A 481 25.40 -4.28 0.07
CA ASN A 481 24.81 -2.95 0.14
C ASN A 481 24.51 -2.44 -1.28
N ASP A 482 23.33 -1.84 -1.47
CA ASP A 482 22.89 -1.35 -2.77
C ASP A 482 23.48 0.04 -3.07
N THR A 483 24.73 0.06 -3.53
CA THR A 483 25.43 1.29 -3.91
C THR A 483 24.80 1.97 -5.14
N THR A 484 24.12 1.20 -5.99
CA THR A 484 23.40 1.71 -7.17
C THR A 484 22.12 2.46 -6.79
N GLY A 485 21.30 1.88 -5.91
CA GLY A 485 20.14 2.54 -5.33
C GLY A 485 20.53 3.77 -4.52
N LEU A 486 21.60 3.67 -3.72
CA LEU A 486 22.16 4.81 -2.99
C LEU A 486 22.54 5.96 -3.94
N THR A 487 23.25 5.67 -5.03
CA THR A 487 23.65 6.68 -6.03
C THR A 487 22.43 7.32 -6.69
N SER A 488 21.39 6.54 -6.97
CA SER A 488 20.14 7.04 -7.54
C SER A 488 19.40 7.96 -6.56
N ALA A 489 19.35 7.59 -5.28
CA ALA A 489 18.76 8.41 -4.21
C ALA A 489 19.55 9.73 -4.02
N ALA A 490 20.88 9.68 -4.01
CA ALA A 490 21.73 10.87 -3.93
C ALA A 490 21.53 11.81 -5.13
N ASN A 491 21.44 11.28 -6.36
CA ASN A 491 21.14 12.08 -7.55
C ASN A 491 19.74 12.70 -7.49
N THR A 492 18.75 11.97 -6.99
CA THR A 492 17.38 12.47 -6.80
C THR A 492 17.38 13.62 -5.80
N PHE A 493 18.09 13.48 -4.68
CA PHE A 493 18.27 14.54 -3.69
C PHE A 493 18.88 15.81 -4.29
N VAL A 494 20.00 15.67 -5.02
CA VAL A 494 20.69 16.78 -5.69
C VAL A 494 19.77 17.44 -6.73
N SER A 495 19.06 16.65 -7.52
CA SER A 495 18.15 17.14 -8.56
C SER A 495 16.96 17.90 -7.99
N ALA A 496 16.39 17.41 -6.89
CA ALA A 496 15.30 18.08 -6.18
C ALA A 496 15.73 19.48 -5.70
N TYR A 497 16.90 19.58 -5.05
CA TYR A 497 17.43 20.88 -4.64
C TYR A 497 17.75 21.78 -5.83
N ASN A 498 18.37 21.24 -6.89
CA ASN A 498 18.73 22.03 -8.07
C ASN A 498 17.52 22.59 -8.80
N THR A 499 16.40 21.86 -8.79
CA THR A 499 15.12 22.34 -9.32
C THR A 499 14.62 23.54 -8.51
N LEU A 500 14.65 23.44 -7.17
CA LEU A 500 14.31 24.56 -6.29
C LEU A 500 15.24 25.76 -6.48
N ALA A 501 16.55 25.53 -6.49
CA ALA A 501 17.57 26.57 -6.63
C ALA A 501 17.40 27.35 -7.94
N LYS A 502 17.13 26.64 -9.07
CA LYS A 502 16.85 27.26 -10.37
C LYS A 502 15.54 28.06 -10.35
N ALA A 503 14.48 27.53 -9.73
CA ALA A 503 13.23 28.25 -9.60
C ALA A 503 13.41 29.55 -8.81
N ILE A 504 14.08 29.50 -7.65
CA ILE A 504 14.36 30.69 -6.84
C ILE A 504 15.25 31.68 -7.61
N ALA A 505 16.32 31.20 -8.25
CA ALA A 505 17.22 32.05 -9.03
C ALA A 505 16.47 32.81 -10.14
N SER A 506 15.52 32.16 -10.83
CA SER A 506 14.67 32.81 -11.83
C SER A 506 13.78 33.91 -11.24
N MET A 507 13.39 33.80 -9.97
CA MET A 507 12.48 34.73 -9.30
C MET A 507 13.22 35.86 -8.57
N THR A 508 14.52 35.70 -8.32
CA THR A 508 15.39 36.68 -7.67
C THR A 508 16.42 37.30 -8.63
N ALA A 509 16.41 36.94 -9.91
CA ALA A 509 17.36 37.43 -10.90
C ALA A 509 17.31 38.96 -11.01
N GLN A 510 18.49 39.59 -11.03
CA GLN A 510 18.66 40.96 -11.51
C GLN A 510 19.41 40.92 -12.84
N THR A 511 18.83 41.52 -13.87
CA THR A 511 19.48 41.70 -15.17
C THR A 511 20.01 43.12 -15.24
N PRO A 512 21.35 43.32 -15.19
CA PRO A 512 21.96 44.63 -15.32
C PRO A 512 21.56 45.28 -16.64
N SER A 513 21.25 46.57 -16.62
CA SER A 513 21.04 47.33 -17.85
C SER A 513 22.34 47.36 -18.67
N THR A 514 22.24 47.06 -19.96
CA THR A 514 23.35 47.22 -20.93
C THR A 514 23.50 48.67 -21.38
N THR A 515 22.59 49.57 -21.00
CA THR A 515 22.62 51.00 -21.33
C THR A 515 22.92 51.83 -20.09
N LEU A 516 23.96 52.67 -20.17
CA LEU A 516 24.34 53.59 -19.09
C LEU A 516 23.18 54.56 -18.78
N GLY A 517 22.77 54.62 -17.51
CA GLY A 517 21.68 55.50 -17.05
C GLY A 517 20.27 54.89 -17.06
N GLN A 518 20.09 53.65 -17.52
CA GLN A 518 18.81 52.94 -17.40
C GLN A 518 18.78 52.00 -16.18
N ALA A 519 17.59 51.82 -15.60
CA ALA A 519 17.37 50.95 -14.45
C ALA A 519 17.51 49.46 -14.84
N ASN A 520 17.98 48.64 -13.90
CA ASN A 520 18.06 47.19 -14.07
C ASN A 520 16.65 46.58 -14.13
N THR A 521 16.49 45.55 -14.97
CA THR A 521 15.30 44.70 -14.93
C THR A 521 15.45 43.69 -13.79
N SER A 522 14.54 43.71 -12.83
CA SER A 522 14.58 42.84 -11.64
C SER A 522 13.38 41.92 -11.63
N ALA A 523 13.61 40.65 -11.34
CA ALA A 523 12.54 39.70 -11.07
C ALA A 523 11.76 40.13 -9.81
N PRO A 524 10.48 39.77 -9.66
CA PRO A 524 9.62 40.28 -8.60
C PRO A 524 10.17 40.10 -7.18
N LEU A 525 10.96 39.06 -6.91
CA LEU A 525 11.50 38.76 -5.58
C LEU A 525 12.97 39.18 -5.40
N ALA A 526 13.57 39.88 -6.36
CA ALA A 526 15.00 40.23 -6.34
C ALA A 526 15.43 41.08 -5.13
N SER A 527 14.50 41.81 -4.52
CA SER A 527 14.75 42.67 -3.34
C SER A 527 14.05 42.17 -2.07
N GLU A 528 13.46 40.97 -2.10
CA GLU A 528 12.74 40.41 -0.96
C GLU A 528 13.71 39.75 0.04
N SER A 529 13.86 40.36 1.22
CA SER A 529 14.75 39.86 2.28
C SER A 529 14.34 38.50 2.84
N SER A 530 13.03 38.20 2.84
CA SER A 530 12.47 36.92 3.26
C SER A 530 13.02 35.74 2.45
N VAL A 531 13.18 35.91 1.12
CA VAL A 531 13.70 34.88 0.22
C VAL A 531 15.16 34.58 0.54
N GLN A 532 15.95 35.61 0.85
CA GLN A 532 17.34 35.44 1.29
C GLN A 532 17.44 34.76 2.65
N THR A 533 16.54 35.06 3.59
CA THR A 533 16.47 34.35 4.88
C THR A 533 16.16 32.86 4.66
N ILE A 534 15.18 32.54 3.81
CA ILE A 534 14.82 31.15 3.46
C ILE A 534 16.02 30.42 2.85
N LEU A 535 16.70 31.04 1.87
CA LEU A 535 17.87 30.44 1.22
C LEU A 535 19.01 30.18 2.20
N THR A 536 19.32 31.14 3.07
CA THR A 536 20.36 30.97 4.10
C THR A 536 20.00 29.85 5.07
N GLN A 537 18.75 29.79 5.53
CA GLN A 537 18.31 28.74 6.45
C GLN A 537 18.39 27.36 5.78
N LEU A 538 17.95 27.25 4.52
CA LEU A 538 18.03 26.02 3.75
C LEU A 538 19.48 25.55 3.56
N ARG A 539 20.40 26.45 3.18
CA ARG A 539 21.83 26.12 3.01
C ARG A 539 22.46 25.68 4.33
N ASN A 540 22.16 26.36 5.43
CA ASN A 540 22.68 26.01 6.75
C ASN A 540 22.16 24.64 7.21
N THR A 541 20.89 24.31 6.93
CA THR A 541 20.33 23.00 7.25
C THR A 541 20.92 21.88 6.38
N LEU A 542 21.12 22.13 5.08
CA LEU A 542 21.73 21.17 4.15
C LEU A 542 23.12 20.70 4.58
N PHE A 543 23.96 21.62 5.05
CA PHE A 543 25.33 21.32 5.47
C PHE A 543 25.50 21.37 6.99
N SER A 544 24.40 21.21 7.74
CA SER A 544 24.49 21.02 9.18
C SER A 544 25.13 19.68 9.50
N SER A 545 25.95 19.63 10.55
CA SER A 545 26.54 18.37 11.02
C SER A 545 25.45 17.42 11.53
N VAL A 546 25.60 16.13 11.24
CA VAL A 546 24.79 15.03 11.77
C VAL A 546 25.70 14.11 12.58
N ASP A 547 25.31 13.79 13.80
CA ASP A 547 26.08 12.91 14.68
C ASP A 547 25.78 11.43 14.39
N GLY A 548 26.69 10.53 14.78
CA GLY A 548 26.50 9.08 14.68
C GLY A 548 26.87 8.46 13.33
N GLY A 549 27.41 9.24 12.39
CA GLY A 549 27.81 8.76 11.06
C GLY A 549 29.21 8.16 10.96
N ASN A 550 29.91 7.94 12.08
CA ASN A 550 31.25 7.33 12.16
C ASN A 550 32.25 7.91 11.12
N GLY A 551 32.42 9.23 11.12
CA GLY A 551 33.30 9.96 10.20
C GLY A 551 32.61 10.55 8.97
N ILE A 552 31.32 10.27 8.77
CA ILE A 552 30.46 10.93 7.77
C ILE A 552 29.47 11.83 8.51
N ASN A 553 29.75 13.12 8.58
CA ASN A 553 28.94 14.06 9.38
C ASN A 553 28.26 15.13 8.51
N THR A 554 28.72 15.34 7.28
CA THR A 554 28.20 16.35 6.36
C THR A 554 28.03 15.79 4.95
N LEU A 555 27.20 16.46 4.12
CA LEU A 555 27.05 16.13 2.70
C LEU A 555 28.38 16.19 1.92
N SER A 556 29.31 17.04 2.34
CA SER A 556 30.64 17.16 1.74
C SER A 556 31.47 15.88 1.88
N ASP A 557 31.30 15.14 2.97
CA ASP A 557 32.05 13.90 3.26
C ASP A 557 31.71 12.77 2.27
N ILE A 558 30.51 12.84 1.68
CA ILE A 558 30.03 11.90 0.65
C ILE A 558 30.10 12.50 -0.77
N GLY A 559 30.75 13.66 -0.93
CA GLY A 559 30.96 14.28 -2.24
C GLY A 559 29.81 15.14 -2.76
N ILE A 560 28.82 15.51 -1.94
CA ILE A 560 27.78 16.47 -2.32
C ILE A 560 28.18 17.86 -1.86
N GLY A 561 28.29 18.82 -2.79
CA GLY A 561 28.79 20.18 -2.50
C GLY A 561 28.10 21.27 -3.32
N PHE A 562 28.22 22.52 -2.87
CA PHE A 562 27.73 23.68 -3.61
C PHE A 562 28.65 24.10 -4.75
N GLN A 563 28.01 24.49 -5.85
CA GLN A 563 28.63 25.13 -7.00
C GLN A 563 28.51 26.66 -6.88
N LYS A 564 29.26 27.39 -7.72
CA LYS A 564 29.29 28.87 -7.72
C LYS A 564 27.93 29.51 -8.02
N ASP A 565 27.07 28.81 -8.73
CA ASP A 565 25.72 29.26 -9.08
C ASP A 565 24.66 28.95 -7.99
N GLY A 566 25.08 28.34 -6.87
CA GLY A 566 24.20 27.96 -5.77
C GLY A 566 23.48 26.62 -5.94
N THR A 567 23.73 25.89 -7.03
CA THR A 567 23.28 24.50 -7.22
C THR A 567 24.19 23.51 -6.47
N LEU A 568 23.72 22.28 -6.27
CA LEU A 568 24.50 21.16 -5.76
C LEU A 568 25.08 20.31 -6.89
N ALA A 569 26.27 19.77 -6.67
CA ALA A 569 26.90 18.74 -7.50
C ALA A 569 27.25 17.51 -6.65
N LEU A 570 27.24 16.34 -7.30
CA LEU A 570 27.64 15.07 -6.72
C LEU A 570 28.96 14.58 -7.35
N ASP A 571 29.97 14.36 -6.53
CA ASP A 571 31.18 13.61 -6.89
C ASP A 571 30.91 12.10 -6.70
N ALA A 572 30.62 11.42 -7.82
CA ALA A 572 30.29 10.00 -7.82
C ALA A 572 31.42 9.11 -7.29
N THR A 573 32.68 9.52 -7.44
CA THR A 573 33.84 8.77 -6.96
C THR A 573 33.89 8.82 -5.44
N LYS A 574 33.75 10.01 -4.85
CA LYS A 574 33.69 10.17 -3.38
C LYS A 574 32.52 9.44 -2.76
N LEU A 575 31.34 9.51 -3.37
CA LEU A 575 30.17 8.78 -2.90
C LEU A 575 30.42 7.26 -2.93
N SER A 576 31.00 6.75 -4.01
CA SER A 576 31.33 5.32 -4.15
C SER A 576 32.33 4.86 -3.08
N THR A 577 33.39 5.65 -2.83
CA THR A 577 34.36 5.37 -1.76
C THR A 577 33.70 5.39 -0.38
N ALA A 578 32.90 6.42 -0.08
CA ALA A 578 32.19 6.51 1.19
C ALA A 578 31.20 5.34 1.38
N ALA A 579 30.48 4.95 0.33
CA ALA A 579 29.50 3.87 0.36
C ALA A 579 30.15 2.50 0.59
N THR A 580 31.35 2.30 0.04
CA THR A 580 32.14 1.07 0.26
C THR A 580 32.66 1.00 1.69
N ASN A 581 33.17 2.12 2.21
CA ASN A 581 33.85 2.15 3.51
C ASN A 581 32.90 2.27 4.70
N ASN A 582 31.80 3.00 4.56
CA ASN A 582 30.87 3.30 5.65
C ASN A 582 29.44 3.58 5.13
N PHE A 583 28.82 2.57 4.54
CA PHE A 583 27.44 2.64 4.04
C PHE A 583 26.42 3.07 5.11
N ALA A 584 26.57 2.56 6.35
CA ALA A 584 25.69 2.89 7.46
C ALA A 584 25.78 4.38 7.85
N GLY A 585 26.98 4.97 7.78
CA GLY A 585 27.20 6.40 8.02
C GLY A 585 26.45 7.27 7.02
N ILE A 586 26.36 6.87 5.75
CA ILE A 586 25.59 7.61 4.73
C ILE A 586 24.09 7.53 5.02
N ALA A 587 23.58 6.34 5.35
CA ALA A 587 22.19 6.18 5.74
C ALA A 587 21.83 7.07 6.94
N ASN A 588 22.69 7.11 7.95
CA ASN A 588 22.51 7.95 9.12
C ASN A 588 22.59 9.45 8.78
N LEU A 589 23.51 9.87 7.90
CA LEU A 589 23.61 11.25 7.45
C LEU A 589 22.30 11.75 6.84
N PHE A 590 21.66 10.97 5.96
CA PHE A 590 20.42 11.39 5.32
C PHE A 590 19.20 11.24 6.21
N ALA A 591 19.04 10.10 6.90
CA ALA A 591 17.80 9.78 7.61
C ALA A 591 17.86 10.03 9.12
N GLY A 592 19.03 9.87 9.74
CA GLY A 592 19.19 9.82 11.19
C GLY A 592 18.56 8.55 11.71
N THR A 593 19.34 7.49 11.88
CA THR A 593 18.84 6.25 12.48
C THR A 593 19.00 6.35 13.98
N ASP A 594 17.98 6.88 14.67
CA ASP A 594 17.87 6.64 16.10
C ASP A 594 17.01 5.37 16.31
N PRO A 595 17.59 4.24 16.74
CA PRO A 595 16.80 3.12 17.25
C PRO A 595 16.05 3.48 18.55
N ASP A 596 16.40 4.61 19.18
CA ASP A 596 15.77 5.14 20.38
C ASP A 596 14.99 6.43 20.08
N THR A 597 13.70 6.25 19.76
CA THR A 597 12.73 7.35 19.54
C THR A 597 12.54 8.29 20.73
N THR A 598 13.20 8.05 21.88
CA THR A 598 13.11 8.90 23.07
C THR A 598 14.19 9.98 23.13
N ASN A 599 15.22 9.93 22.27
CA ASN A 599 16.30 10.92 22.26
C ASN A 599 16.07 12.00 21.19
N THR A 600 15.35 13.04 21.56
CA THR A 600 14.92 14.14 20.67
C THR A 600 15.97 15.24 20.46
N THR A 601 17.27 14.94 20.58
CA THR A 601 18.29 15.97 20.35
C THR A 601 18.43 16.25 18.84
N SER A 602 18.26 17.51 18.42
CA SER A 602 18.29 17.93 17.00
C SER A 602 19.56 17.52 16.23
N SER A 603 20.64 17.17 16.94
CA SER A 603 21.91 16.71 16.37
C SER A 603 21.85 15.30 15.77
N LYS A 604 20.93 14.44 16.22
CA LYS A 604 20.77 13.06 15.74
C LYS A 604 19.84 12.92 14.53
N ASN A 605 19.05 13.95 14.21
CA ASN A 605 18.20 13.94 13.03
C ASN A 605 19.05 14.02 11.75
N GLY A 606 18.76 13.16 10.77
CA GLY A 606 19.39 13.21 9.46
C GLY A 606 18.98 14.44 8.66
N ILE A 607 19.73 14.72 7.60
CA ILE A 607 19.53 15.88 6.72
C ILE A 607 18.11 15.93 6.15
N VAL A 608 17.54 14.81 5.68
CA VAL A 608 16.18 14.78 5.12
C VAL A 608 15.14 15.17 6.16
N THR A 609 15.26 14.63 7.38
CA THR A 609 14.34 14.94 8.49
C THR A 609 14.44 16.42 8.89
N LYS A 610 15.66 16.95 8.99
CA LYS A 610 15.91 18.37 9.27
C LYS A 610 15.33 19.28 8.19
N LEU A 611 15.52 18.95 6.91
CA LEU A 611 14.99 19.72 5.78
C LEU A 611 13.47 19.65 5.70
N THR A 612 12.90 18.47 5.92
CA THR A 612 11.43 18.28 5.95
C THR A 612 10.81 19.14 7.05
N THR A 613 11.41 19.14 8.24
CA THR A 613 10.97 19.98 9.36
C THR A 613 11.04 21.47 9.00
N LEU A 614 12.16 21.90 8.39
CA LEU A 614 12.31 23.28 7.93
C LEU A 614 11.23 23.65 6.90
N MET A 615 11.01 22.80 5.88
CA MET A 615 10.00 23.05 4.85
C MET A 615 8.59 23.12 5.43
N THR A 616 8.25 22.20 6.35
CA THR A 616 6.95 22.21 7.06
C THR A 616 6.74 23.53 7.79
N ASN A 617 7.75 24.03 8.51
CA ASN A 617 7.64 25.31 9.22
C ASN A 617 7.50 26.50 8.27
N LEU A 618 8.26 26.51 7.16
CA LEU A 618 8.20 27.59 6.15
C LEU A 618 6.86 27.63 5.40
N LEU A 619 6.29 26.45 5.12
CA LEU A 619 5.06 26.27 4.34
C LEU A 619 3.77 26.27 5.18
N SER A 620 3.89 26.18 6.51
CA SER A 620 2.76 26.26 7.43
C SER A 620 1.96 27.55 7.28
N ASP A 621 0.73 27.56 7.78
CA ASP A 621 -0.15 28.73 7.73
C ASP A 621 0.38 29.91 8.58
N THR A 622 1.26 29.63 9.54
CA THR A 622 2.00 30.61 10.35
C THR A 622 3.42 30.86 9.85
N GLY A 623 3.81 30.23 8.73
CA GLY A 623 5.13 30.33 8.14
C GLY A 623 5.42 31.72 7.55
N ILE A 624 6.69 31.97 7.24
CA ILE A 624 7.14 33.26 6.68
C ILE A 624 6.43 33.58 5.35
N ILE A 625 6.15 32.57 4.53
CA ILE A 625 5.52 32.75 3.21
C ILE A 625 4.06 33.16 3.40
N ALA A 626 3.30 32.41 4.20
CA ALA A 626 1.91 32.72 4.50
C ALA A 626 1.77 34.12 5.14
N THR A 627 2.64 34.44 6.10
CA THR A 627 2.66 35.75 6.76
C THR A 627 2.91 36.89 5.76
N LYS A 628 3.86 36.72 4.84
CA LYS A 628 4.15 37.73 3.80
C LYS A 628 3.02 37.86 2.78
N THR A 629 2.47 36.74 2.31
CA THR A 629 1.33 36.75 1.37
C THR A 629 0.11 37.42 1.99
N ASN A 630 -0.24 37.11 3.24
CA ASN A 630 -1.37 37.72 3.94
C ASN A 630 -1.16 39.22 4.14
N GLY A 631 0.07 39.66 4.49
CA GLY A 631 0.41 41.08 4.61
C GLY A 631 0.30 41.84 3.28
N LEU A 632 0.71 41.22 2.17
CA LEU A 632 0.56 41.78 0.83
C LEU A 632 -0.92 41.85 0.40
N GLN A 633 -1.72 40.83 0.71
CA GLN A 633 -3.16 40.83 0.45
C GLN A 633 -3.89 41.93 1.23
N ALA A 634 -3.53 42.13 2.50
CA ALA A 634 -4.05 43.23 3.30
C ALA A 634 -3.67 44.60 2.71
N SER A 635 -2.41 44.75 2.27
CA SER A 635 -1.92 45.98 1.63
C SER A 635 -2.65 46.25 0.30
N LEU A 636 -2.89 45.21 -0.49
CA LEU A 636 -3.68 45.27 -1.73
C LEU A 636 -5.11 45.70 -1.45
N LYS A 637 -5.76 45.10 -0.44
CA LYS A 637 -7.11 45.47 -0.02
C LYS A 637 -7.19 46.95 0.37
N ILE A 638 -6.27 47.44 1.19
CA ILE A 638 -6.20 48.86 1.59
C ILE A 638 -6.00 49.76 0.36
N ASN A 639 -5.18 49.34 -0.60
CA ASN A 639 -4.98 50.11 -1.84
C ASN A 639 -6.25 50.17 -2.68
N GLN A 640 -6.97 49.05 -2.85
CA GLN A 640 -8.24 48.98 -3.57
C GLN A 640 -9.33 49.83 -2.91
N ASP A 641 -9.40 49.83 -1.58
CA ASP A 641 -10.32 50.68 -0.82
C ASP A 641 -10.00 52.18 -1.08
N ARG A 642 -8.71 52.55 -1.16
CA ARG A 642 -8.28 53.91 -1.54
C ARG A 642 -8.63 54.26 -2.98
N GLN A 643 -8.46 53.34 -3.93
CA GLN A 643 -8.87 53.54 -5.33
C GLN A 643 -10.37 53.83 -5.41
N THR A 644 -11.18 53.04 -4.69
CA THR A 644 -12.64 53.21 -4.65
C THR A 644 -13.03 54.57 -4.06
N ALA A 645 -12.37 55.00 -2.99
CA ALA A 645 -12.60 56.32 -2.39
C ALA A 645 -12.24 57.46 -3.37
N VAL A 646 -11.11 57.36 -4.07
CA VAL A 646 -10.70 58.33 -5.10
C VAL A 646 -11.68 58.34 -6.27
N GLN A 647 -12.12 57.17 -6.76
CA GLN A 647 -13.12 57.04 -7.82
C GLN A 647 -14.43 57.74 -7.45
N THR A 648 -14.89 57.55 -6.20
CA THR A 648 -16.09 58.21 -5.66
C THR A 648 -15.90 59.72 -5.63
N ARG A 649 -14.76 60.20 -5.16
CA ARG A 649 -14.43 61.63 -5.14
C ARG A 649 -14.38 62.24 -6.53
N LEU A 650 -13.77 61.55 -7.51
CA LEU A 650 -13.73 61.99 -8.91
C LEU A 650 -15.13 62.05 -9.52
N SER A 651 -16.02 61.12 -9.18
CA SER A 651 -17.43 61.17 -9.62
C SER A 651 -18.15 62.40 -9.07
N ASN A 652 -18.05 62.65 -7.75
CA ASN A 652 -18.66 63.83 -7.14
C ASN A 652 -18.11 65.14 -7.72
N MET A 653 -16.81 65.17 -8.01
CA MET A 653 -16.16 66.33 -8.62
C MET A 653 -16.60 66.55 -10.06
N LYS A 654 -16.82 65.47 -10.82
CA LYS A 654 -17.42 65.53 -12.16
C LYS A 654 -18.80 66.19 -12.10
N ASP A 655 -19.67 65.75 -11.19
CA ASP A 655 -21.01 66.30 -11.03
C ASP A 655 -20.97 67.78 -10.62
N ALA A 656 -20.10 68.15 -9.68
CA ALA A 656 -19.90 69.53 -9.26
C ALA A 656 -19.42 70.43 -10.41
N TYR A 657 -18.44 69.98 -11.20
CA TYR A 657 -17.96 70.73 -12.36
C TYR A 657 -19.03 70.82 -13.44
N THR A 658 -19.75 69.74 -13.76
CA THR A 658 -20.86 69.78 -14.71
C THR A 658 -21.91 70.83 -14.29
N ASN A 659 -22.29 70.86 -13.02
CA ASN A 659 -23.22 71.87 -12.51
C ASN A 659 -22.65 73.29 -12.62
N GLN A 660 -21.39 73.50 -12.22
CA GLN A 660 -20.75 74.81 -12.27
C GLN A 660 -20.62 75.35 -13.70
N PHE A 661 -20.20 74.51 -14.65
CA PHE A 661 -20.07 74.88 -16.05
C PHE A 661 -21.43 75.08 -16.74
N ASN A 662 -22.47 74.32 -16.35
CA ASN A 662 -23.84 74.57 -16.81
C ASN A 662 -24.37 75.93 -16.33
N GLN A 663 -24.15 76.28 -15.05
CA GLN A 663 -24.52 77.60 -14.52
C GLN A 663 -23.74 78.74 -15.20
N LEU A 664 -22.47 78.52 -15.51
CA LEU A 664 -21.67 79.46 -16.30
C LEU A 664 -22.25 79.63 -17.71
N ASN A 665 -22.67 78.55 -18.36
CA ASN A 665 -23.27 78.60 -19.70
C ASN A 665 -24.61 79.37 -19.69
N ILE A 666 -25.43 79.19 -18.66
CA ILE A 666 -26.67 79.97 -18.45
C ILE A 666 -26.34 81.46 -18.24
N THR A 667 -25.32 81.76 -17.43
CA THR A 667 -24.89 83.14 -17.17
C THR A 667 -24.38 83.80 -18.46
N LEU A 668 -23.54 83.11 -19.23
CA LEU A 668 -23.03 83.57 -20.52
C LEU A 668 -24.17 83.80 -21.52
N ALA A 669 -25.14 82.89 -21.61
CA ALA A 669 -26.32 83.06 -22.44
C ALA A 669 -27.14 84.30 -22.02
N SER A 670 -27.30 84.54 -20.70
CA SER A 670 -27.97 85.75 -20.19
C SER A 670 -27.20 87.03 -20.52
N MET A 671 -25.86 87.00 -20.45
CA MET A 671 -25.00 88.12 -20.82
C MET A 671 -25.06 88.40 -22.32
N GLN A 672 -25.07 87.37 -23.16
CA GLN A 672 -25.25 87.49 -24.62
C GLN A 672 -26.63 88.03 -24.98
N SER A 673 -27.69 87.59 -24.29
CA SER A 673 -29.04 88.15 -24.43
C SER A 673 -29.08 89.62 -24.02
N THR A 674 -28.45 89.98 -22.89
CA THR A 674 -28.35 91.36 -22.41
C THR A 674 -27.54 92.24 -23.36
N GLN A 675 -26.42 91.72 -23.89
CA GLN A 675 -25.62 92.39 -24.91
C GLN A 675 -26.44 92.60 -26.18
N SER A 676 -27.12 91.57 -26.69
CA SER A 676 -27.97 91.67 -27.88
C SER A 676 -29.10 92.69 -27.70
N TYR A 677 -29.70 92.72 -26.51
CA TYR A 677 -30.69 93.72 -26.10
C TYR A 677 -30.10 95.13 -26.08
N LEU A 678 -28.94 95.33 -25.44
CA LEU A 678 -28.25 96.62 -25.42
C LEU A 678 -27.85 97.07 -26.83
N THR A 679 -27.34 96.16 -27.67
CA THR A 679 -27.00 96.45 -29.07
C THR A 679 -28.23 96.84 -29.87
N GLN A 680 -29.38 96.17 -29.69
CA GLN A 680 -30.64 96.59 -30.31
C GLN A 680 -31.11 97.95 -29.81
N GLN A 681 -30.99 98.22 -28.51
CA GLN A 681 -31.37 99.50 -27.93
C GLN A 681 -30.47 100.64 -28.43
N LEU A 682 -29.15 100.45 -28.46
CA LEU A 682 -28.17 101.37 -29.06
C LEU A 682 -28.43 101.59 -30.55
N ALA A 683 -28.74 100.53 -31.31
CA ALA A 683 -29.10 100.65 -32.73
C ALA A 683 -30.43 101.38 -32.95
N SER A 684 -31.38 101.27 -32.00
CA SER A 684 -32.63 102.02 -32.03
C SER A 684 -32.43 103.50 -31.69
N LEU A 685 -31.55 103.81 -30.73
CA LEU A 685 -31.14 105.18 -30.38
C LEU A 685 -30.41 105.88 -31.53
N ALA A 686 -29.54 105.17 -32.24
CA ALA A 686 -28.85 105.66 -33.44
C ALA A 686 -29.76 105.90 -34.66
N LYS A 687 -31.01 105.42 -34.65
CA LYS A 687 -32.04 105.72 -35.66
C LYS A 687 -32.96 106.89 -35.27
N SER A 688 -32.86 107.37 -34.03
CA SER A 688 -33.66 108.47 -33.48
C SER A 688 -32.91 109.81 -33.38
N SER A 689 -31.71 109.87 -33.96
CA SER A 689 -30.86 111.05 -34.15
C SER A 689 -30.54 111.18 -35.62
#